data_AF-A0A7I8WMB5-F1
#
_entry.id   AF-A0A7I8WMB5-F1
#
_cell.length_a   1.000
_cell.length_b   1.000
_cell.length_c   1.000
_cell.angle_alpha   90.00
_cell.angle_beta   90.00
_cell.angle_gamma   90.00
#
_symmetry.space_group_name_H-M   'P 1'
#
loop_
_entity.id
_entity.type
_entity.pdbx_description
1 polymer ?
#
loop_
_entity_poly.entity_id
_entity_poly.type
_entity_poly.pdbx_seq_one_letter_code
_entity_poly.pdbx_strand_id
1 'polypeptide(L)'
;MRGDIQGLRCIAIVAVLLFHLWPQTLENGYLGVDMFFVISGFLMHAVLEKKDTSPRTMLDFYFRRIRRIWPTYYFILTMTILAVPYFFVATDYKTILKELLGAATFTSNIFNLPFHGYFDAININSIPLFLHTWSLSVEMQFYLLVPFIFYVYRWCTKSRTQWLFIGALMAASLLHQLVNINNANTFHMAFFGRVWQFMVGFIIFTHSPLSPRRPPEKSEGDRSTARKWMKYCLTVLLLLQLIFPTAGHHFTDRILCTLTMAAVIYFREETVLDHKVLQQIGDISYSLYLTHWPIIMCTKYITLSWNEEAPFRDGVFCIFMALLSALVVESVFKKLTACIDSFFALSACLLLIFTVLAAAAFNVMTRIENPYEPYVAQLDFANQTRAFFHNPAKPNMTEAELLAYNVESNYYFYFDVGQKFQDAKGRFNLSNEYWEGKWYGSFEGNGTKNILIIGNSISRDVFYGMVDEWRDVYKRLTTYYVNRVVPFQNVPGTDAPKHDFLGFLEQFEHPIDILIVRNTYYTLKPDYIQGPMFKEMQNFYSKLNKYAKQAVIMDSAEMTSQLDVEKYKKIVADKQSPDILNLSYKELRKSKQMLNQVISSVKCPKCIQVDLTRAFCDHFVDTCYVVEPNGLLLFRDSVHASYLGCLHLGRHLREELQLRRAVLMLTLLALYSMIAGFSYYGSQFQEYQSQLHVDGPFQNDEKQVQGPKKVRPLLNLRPKYNVHGGRVPKAKPLAKEDAQRVDETTGAVRRHLPYGSGRRVEMGACPPIYGKISVFVAYRKEEYDTKYKIAQASLQCYLKSTNYTLYLVDLYNDPEVKMHCRHREIFFLKHCAAAIYLRKSDWMLVLDADTAVVNPNHCIEEYVDDRVDLVFYERFFNWEIMSGNYLVKNTAFARDFLMKWANYEFTQPDSWNGADNGALQIHILNTVLPEAISERNACYKVWKNATSYDNYMGYVTCVKLMLGAQRLYPGQLRILRRAHGMARDGFLVYDSFCEADFMFHAYKQNEIGEEKWESPWKKPMDLEECGTGYNGWYWRKTKKIPCSEIRYHLANFEQNSARTFPKEGRVFPHLELPDVGGCWPNCDNY
;
A
#
# COMPACT_ATOMS: atom_id res chain seq x y z
N MET A 1 -11.43 32.22 -37.10
CA MET A 1 -10.11 32.40 -36.43
C MET A 1 -9.05 31.71 -37.29
N ARG A 2 -7.77 31.57 -36.91
CA ARG A 2 -6.96 30.49 -37.49
C ARG A 2 -7.50 29.15 -36.94
N GLY A 3 -7.58 28.10 -37.75
CA GLY A 3 -8.07 26.79 -37.32
C GLY A 3 -7.14 26.16 -36.29
N ASP A 4 -5.84 26.14 -36.61
CA ASP A 4 -4.78 25.60 -35.77
C ASP A 4 -4.71 26.17 -34.35
N ILE A 5 -5.01 27.46 -34.14
CA ILE A 5 -5.10 28.04 -32.79
C ILE A 5 -6.23 27.40 -31.98
N GLN A 6 -7.37 27.04 -32.58
CA GLN A 6 -8.40 26.28 -31.89
C GLN A 6 -7.95 24.83 -31.66
N GLY A 7 -7.26 24.21 -32.61
CA GLY A 7 -6.63 22.89 -32.41
C GLY A 7 -5.64 22.85 -31.24
N LEU A 8 -4.84 23.89 -31.08
CA LEU A 8 -3.93 24.04 -29.92
C LEU A 8 -4.69 24.29 -28.61
N ARG A 9 -5.82 25.03 -28.64
CA ARG A 9 -6.72 25.14 -27.48
C ARG A 9 -7.39 23.81 -27.10
N CYS A 10 -7.64 22.93 -28.08
CA CYS A 10 -8.10 21.56 -27.84
C CYS A 10 -7.03 20.73 -27.13
N ILE A 11 -5.78 20.74 -27.61
CA ILE A 11 -4.67 20.04 -26.94
C ILE A 11 -4.49 20.57 -25.51
N ALA A 12 -4.50 21.90 -25.33
CA ALA A 12 -4.33 22.53 -24.03
C ALA A 12 -5.43 22.15 -23.01
N ILE A 13 -6.72 22.12 -23.41
CA ILE A 13 -7.79 21.74 -22.47
C ILE A 13 -7.83 20.23 -22.18
N VAL A 14 -7.51 19.38 -23.17
CA VAL A 14 -7.43 17.93 -22.95
C VAL A 14 -6.27 17.59 -22.02
N ALA A 15 -5.11 18.23 -22.18
CA ALA A 15 -3.96 18.08 -21.30
C ALA A 15 -4.30 18.42 -19.84
N VAL A 16 -4.95 19.56 -19.60
CA VAL A 16 -5.40 19.97 -18.25
C VAL A 16 -6.46 19.03 -17.68
N LEU A 17 -7.45 18.62 -18.49
CA LEU A 17 -8.53 17.74 -18.06
C LEU A 17 -8.01 16.35 -17.65
N LEU A 18 -7.05 15.80 -18.41
CA LEU A 18 -6.41 14.53 -18.08
C LEU A 18 -5.52 14.66 -16.84
N PHE A 19 -4.73 15.73 -16.71
CA PHE A 19 -3.91 15.98 -15.51
C PHE A 19 -4.74 16.14 -14.23
N HIS A 20 -5.95 16.70 -14.28
CA HIS A 20 -6.85 16.81 -13.12
C HIS A 20 -7.63 15.51 -12.79
N LEU A 21 -7.46 14.44 -13.56
CA LEU A 21 -8.06 13.13 -13.31
C LEU A 21 -7.01 12.05 -13.05
N TRP A 22 -5.91 12.09 -13.80
CA TRP A 22 -4.80 11.14 -13.75
C TRP A 22 -3.47 11.91 -13.76
N PRO A 23 -3.12 12.62 -12.67
CA PRO A 23 -1.90 13.42 -12.56
C PRO A 23 -0.60 12.60 -12.63
N GLN A 24 -0.61 11.31 -12.31
CA GLN A 24 0.54 10.41 -12.47
C GLN A 24 0.64 9.90 -13.92
N THR A 25 -0.50 9.69 -14.59
CA THR A 25 -0.55 9.24 -15.99
C THR A 25 -0.17 10.34 -16.99
N LEU A 26 -0.45 11.62 -16.69
CA LEU A 26 -0.10 12.76 -17.53
C LEU A 26 0.44 13.94 -16.70
N GLU A 27 1.55 13.71 -16.00
CA GLU A 27 2.22 14.70 -15.13
C GLU A 27 2.31 16.09 -15.77
N ASN A 28 2.75 16.16 -17.03
CA ASN A 28 2.97 17.42 -17.73
C ASN A 28 1.69 18.03 -18.36
N GLY A 29 0.52 17.45 -18.12
CA GLY A 29 -0.75 18.00 -18.64
C GLY A 29 -1.11 19.39 -18.09
N TYR A 30 -0.55 19.79 -16.94
CA TYR A 30 -0.67 21.17 -16.43
C TYR A 30 -0.13 22.22 -17.40
N LEU A 31 0.80 21.85 -18.30
CA LEU A 31 1.40 22.74 -19.29
C LEU A 31 0.37 23.29 -20.29
N GLY A 32 -0.82 22.69 -20.39
CA GLY A 32 -1.94 23.29 -21.11
C GLY A 32 -2.28 24.71 -20.60
N VAL A 33 -2.03 25.03 -19.33
CA VAL A 33 -2.16 26.41 -18.81
C VAL A 33 -1.08 27.34 -19.37
N ASP A 34 0.19 26.92 -19.39
CA ASP A 34 1.28 27.66 -20.02
C ASP A 34 1.01 27.86 -21.53
N MET A 35 0.47 26.84 -22.22
CA MET A 35 0.00 26.95 -23.61
C MET A 35 -1.10 28.00 -23.79
N PHE A 36 -2.11 28.05 -22.89
CA PHE A 36 -3.15 29.08 -22.93
C PHE A 36 -2.55 30.49 -22.76
N PHE A 37 -1.58 30.68 -21.85
CA PHE A 37 -0.93 31.98 -21.67
C PHE A 37 -0.19 32.45 -22.94
N VAL A 38 0.49 31.55 -23.67
CA VAL A 38 1.11 31.88 -24.97
C VAL A 38 0.05 32.29 -26.02
N ILE A 39 -1.04 31.53 -26.14
CA ILE A 39 -2.16 31.85 -27.05
C ILE A 39 -2.74 33.22 -26.72
N SER A 40 -2.99 33.49 -25.44
CA SER A 40 -3.62 34.74 -25.00
C SER A 40 -2.68 35.93 -25.18
N GLY A 41 -1.38 35.79 -24.92
CA GLY A 41 -0.37 36.82 -25.26
C GLY A 41 -0.39 37.19 -26.74
N PHE A 42 -0.36 36.17 -27.62
CA PHE A 42 -0.47 36.34 -29.08
C PHE A 42 -1.79 37.03 -29.48
N LEU A 43 -2.92 36.59 -28.94
CA LEU A 43 -4.24 37.12 -29.26
C LEU A 43 -4.50 38.53 -28.70
N MET A 44 -3.87 38.93 -27.59
CA MET A 44 -4.00 40.30 -27.08
C MET A 44 -3.22 41.27 -27.96
N HIS A 45 -1.97 40.94 -28.32
CA HIS A 45 -1.21 41.74 -29.28
C HIS A 45 -1.93 41.81 -30.64
N ALA A 46 -2.49 40.70 -31.13
CA ALA A 46 -3.22 40.65 -32.41
C ALA A 46 -4.49 41.54 -32.46
N VAL A 47 -5.05 41.89 -31.31
CA VAL A 47 -6.23 42.79 -31.19
C VAL A 47 -5.81 44.24 -30.98
N LEU A 48 -4.75 44.49 -30.18
CA LEU A 48 -4.26 45.84 -29.90
C LEU A 48 -3.48 46.45 -31.08
N GLU A 49 -2.74 45.65 -31.86
CA GLU A 49 -2.00 46.13 -33.04
C GLU A 49 -2.90 46.73 -34.12
N LYS A 50 -4.16 46.31 -34.17
CA LYS A 50 -5.15 46.71 -35.19
C LYS A 50 -5.89 48.00 -34.85
N LYS A 51 -5.51 48.69 -33.78
CA LYS A 51 -6.19 49.89 -33.26
C LYS A 51 -5.18 50.96 -32.86
N ASP A 52 -5.71 52.16 -32.69
CA ASP A 52 -5.05 53.32 -32.11
C ASP A 52 -4.78 53.14 -30.62
N THR A 53 -3.76 53.78 -30.07
CA THR A 53 -3.41 53.69 -28.64
C THR A 53 -4.19 54.67 -27.75
N SER A 54 -5.44 54.99 -28.09
CA SER A 54 -6.26 55.92 -27.31
C SER A 54 -6.92 55.25 -26.09
N PRO A 55 -7.25 56.04 -25.04
CA PRO A 55 -8.03 55.53 -23.90
C PRO A 55 -9.38 54.93 -24.31
N ARG A 56 -10.01 55.43 -25.38
CA ARG A 56 -11.28 54.88 -25.90
C ARG A 56 -11.10 53.46 -26.44
N THR A 57 -10.00 53.19 -27.15
CA THR A 57 -9.67 51.82 -27.60
C THR A 57 -9.35 50.90 -26.40
N MET A 58 -8.73 51.40 -25.33
CA MET A 58 -8.50 50.60 -24.12
C MET A 58 -9.82 50.21 -23.42
N LEU A 59 -10.75 51.15 -23.25
CA LEU A 59 -12.08 50.87 -22.71
C LEU A 59 -12.87 49.87 -23.58
N ASP A 60 -12.82 50.03 -24.90
CA ASP A 60 -13.42 49.14 -25.89
C ASP A 60 -12.76 47.73 -25.91
N PHE A 61 -11.47 47.63 -25.59
CA PHE A 61 -10.80 46.35 -25.32
C PHE A 61 -11.36 45.69 -24.06
N TYR A 62 -11.40 46.40 -22.93
CA TYR A 62 -11.92 45.85 -21.67
C TYR A 62 -13.39 45.42 -21.80
N PHE A 63 -14.25 46.25 -22.39
CA PHE A 63 -15.66 45.93 -22.63
C PHE A 63 -15.84 44.59 -23.37
N ARG A 64 -15.10 44.36 -24.46
CA ARG A 64 -15.15 43.07 -25.19
C ARG A 64 -14.63 41.89 -24.39
N ARG A 65 -13.64 42.08 -23.51
CA ARG A 65 -13.10 41.00 -22.66
C ARG A 65 -14.08 40.64 -21.55
N ILE A 66 -14.54 41.63 -20.80
CA ILE A 66 -15.53 41.49 -19.73
C ILE A 66 -16.79 40.81 -20.29
N ARG A 67 -17.35 41.32 -21.40
CA ARG A 67 -18.55 40.74 -22.04
C ARG A 67 -18.40 39.26 -22.40
N ARG A 68 -17.22 38.81 -22.83
CA ARG A 68 -17.00 37.40 -23.22
C ARG A 68 -16.77 36.47 -22.03
N ILE A 69 -16.16 36.98 -20.97
CA ILE A 69 -15.58 36.17 -19.88
C ILE A 69 -16.49 36.19 -18.65
N TRP A 70 -16.82 37.38 -18.15
CA TRP A 70 -17.44 37.54 -16.84
C TRP A 70 -18.84 36.91 -16.72
N PRO A 71 -19.77 37.05 -17.69
CA PRO A 71 -21.10 36.44 -17.57
C PRO A 71 -21.05 34.92 -17.39
N THR A 72 -20.26 34.22 -18.20
CA THR A 72 -20.07 32.76 -18.10
C THR A 72 -19.36 32.38 -16.81
N TYR A 73 -18.33 33.14 -16.42
CA TYR A 73 -17.56 32.90 -15.20
C TYR A 73 -18.43 32.98 -13.94
N TYR A 74 -19.10 34.11 -13.71
CA TYR A 74 -19.94 34.31 -12.53
C TYR A 74 -21.16 33.38 -12.53
N PHE A 75 -21.68 32.98 -13.70
CA PHE A 75 -22.72 31.95 -13.79
C PHE A 75 -22.23 30.59 -13.28
N ILE A 76 -21.03 30.15 -13.67
CA ILE A 76 -20.46 28.90 -13.16
C ILE A 76 -20.18 28.99 -11.67
N LEU A 77 -19.60 30.09 -11.16
CA LEU A 77 -19.47 30.31 -9.71
C LEU A 77 -20.83 30.20 -9.00
N THR A 78 -21.88 30.79 -9.56
CA THR A 78 -23.24 30.76 -9.00
C THR A 78 -23.78 29.33 -8.94
N MET A 79 -23.68 28.58 -10.03
CA MET A 79 -24.16 27.18 -10.09
C MET A 79 -23.36 26.27 -9.17
N THR A 80 -22.05 26.48 -9.05
CA THR A 80 -21.21 25.76 -8.09
C THR A 80 -21.62 26.06 -6.64
N ILE A 81 -21.87 27.32 -6.27
CA ILE A 81 -22.34 27.69 -4.93
C ILE A 81 -23.75 27.18 -4.63
N LEU A 82 -24.66 27.20 -5.62
CA LEU A 82 -25.99 26.60 -5.47
C LEU A 82 -25.94 25.08 -5.27
N ALA A 83 -24.90 24.41 -5.74
CA ALA A 83 -24.68 22.98 -5.54
C ALA A 83 -24.10 22.64 -4.15
N VAL A 84 -23.44 23.58 -3.47
CA VAL A 84 -22.76 23.34 -2.17
C VAL A 84 -23.68 22.68 -1.14
N PRO A 85 -24.90 23.17 -0.84
CA PRO A 85 -25.78 22.58 0.18
C PRO A 85 -26.37 21.20 -0.15
N TYR A 86 -26.05 20.62 -1.31
CA TYR A 86 -26.52 19.29 -1.73
C TYR A 86 -25.39 18.25 -1.79
N PHE A 87 -24.12 18.68 -1.74
CA PHE A 87 -22.97 17.79 -1.88
C PHE A 87 -21.92 17.93 -0.76
N PHE A 88 -21.85 19.08 -0.07
CA PHE A 88 -20.85 19.37 0.97
C PHE A 88 -21.51 19.54 2.33
N VAL A 89 -20.80 19.20 3.41
CA VAL A 89 -21.28 19.40 4.78
C VAL A 89 -21.08 20.85 5.26
N ALA A 90 -21.87 21.26 6.26
CA ALA A 90 -21.93 22.66 6.71
C ALA A 90 -20.60 23.23 7.25
N THR A 91 -19.70 22.38 7.75
CA THR A 91 -18.36 22.81 8.23
C THR A 91 -17.52 23.45 7.13
N ASP A 92 -17.76 23.09 5.87
CA ASP A 92 -16.87 23.43 4.76
C ASP A 92 -17.25 24.77 4.13
N TYR A 93 -18.49 25.21 4.37
CA TYR A 93 -19.08 26.43 3.81
C TYR A 93 -18.21 27.66 4.12
N LYS A 94 -17.63 27.77 5.32
CA LYS A 94 -16.76 28.91 5.71
C LYS A 94 -15.43 28.94 4.93
N THR A 95 -14.96 27.79 4.43
CA THR A 95 -13.76 27.70 3.56
C THR A 95 -14.15 27.93 2.10
N ILE A 96 -15.22 27.29 1.63
CA ILE A 96 -15.74 27.44 0.26
C ILE A 96 -16.12 28.90 -0.03
N LEU A 97 -16.67 29.63 0.95
CA LEU A 97 -16.98 31.06 0.82
C LEU A 97 -15.73 31.96 0.79
N LYS A 98 -14.61 31.56 1.43
CA LYS A 98 -13.32 32.27 1.31
C LYS A 98 -12.68 32.06 -0.05
N GLU A 99 -12.72 30.83 -0.57
CA GLU A 99 -12.30 30.52 -1.94
C GLU A 99 -13.15 31.27 -2.97
N LEU A 100 -14.48 31.29 -2.76
CA LEU A 100 -15.40 32.05 -3.61
C LEU A 100 -15.03 33.54 -3.65
N LEU A 101 -14.67 34.15 -2.53
CA LEU A 101 -14.25 35.56 -2.50
C LEU A 101 -13.02 35.80 -3.37
N GLY A 102 -12.01 34.93 -3.29
CA GLY A 102 -10.82 34.97 -4.16
C GLY A 102 -11.17 34.77 -5.64
N ALA A 103 -12.05 33.81 -5.94
CA ALA A 103 -12.50 33.54 -7.30
C ALA A 103 -13.32 34.71 -7.87
N ALA A 104 -14.30 35.22 -7.14
CA ALA A 104 -15.21 36.27 -7.59
C ALA A 104 -14.51 37.63 -7.78
N THR A 105 -13.37 37.87 -7.11
CA THR A 105 -12.54 39.07 -7.27
C THR A 105 -11.40 38.91 -8.30
N PHE A 106 -11.25 37.73 -8.92
CA PHE A 106 -10.08 37.37 -9.73
C PHE A 106 -8.75 37.54 -8.98
N THR A 107 -8.70 37.11 -7.72
CA THR A 107 -7.51 37.11 -6.85
C THR A 107 -7.18 35.73 -6.26
N SER A 108 -7.78 34.65 -6.74
CA SER A 108 -7.53 33.27 -6.25
C SER A 108 -6.09 32.75 -6.48
N ASN A 109 -5.27 33.49 -7.22
CA ASN A 109 -3.82 33.29 -7.32
C ASN A 109 -2.99 34.06 -6.26
N ILE A 110 -3.65 34.71 -5.29
CA ILE A 110 -3.07 35.54 -4.23
C ILE A 110 -3.77 35.27 -2.88
N PHE A 111 -5.10 35.24 -2.87
CA PHE A 111 -5.93 35.13 -1.68
C PHE A 111 -6.37 33.67 -1.42
N ASN A 112 -6.37 33.25 -0.15
CA ASN A 112 -6.76 31.91 0.31
C ASN A 112 -6.06 30.76 -0.45
N LEU A 113 -4.77 30.95 -0.76
CA LEU A 113 -3.93 29.97 -1.44
C LEU A 113 -3.72 28.70 -0.59
N PRO A 114 -3.66 27.48 -1.18
CA PRO A 114 -3.43 26.26 -0.43
C PRO A 114 -2.06 26.27 0.27
N PHE A 115 -2.00 25.93 1.55
CA PHE A 115 -0.77 26.03 2.36
C PHE A 115 0.41 25.24 1.78
N HIS A 116 0.15 24.11 1.13
CA HIS A 116 1.19 23.24 0.53
C HIS A 116 1.46 23.50 -0.97
N GLY A 117 0.71 24.40 -1.63
CA GLY A 117 0.85 24.66 -3.07
C GLY A 117 -0.19 23.97 -3.95
N TYR A 118 -0.19 24.32 -5.24
CA TYR A 118 -1.16 23.83 -6.24
C TYR A 118 -1.12 22.31 -6.45
N PHE A 119 0.09 21.73 -6.57
CA PHE A 119 0.29 20.31 -6.87
C PHE A 119 -0.04 19.44 -5.66
N ASP A 120 0.49 19.77 -4.47
CA ASP A 120 0.08 19.13 -3.22
C ASP A 120 -1.45 19.24 -3.02
N ALA A 121 -2.10 20.35 -3.37
CA ALA A 121 -3.57 20.51 -3.25
C ALA A 121 -4.41 19.69 -4.24
N ILE A 122 -3.81 19.17 -5.32
CA ILE A 122 -4.43 18.20 -6.24
C ILE A 122 -4.27 16.78 -5.67
N ASN A 123 -3.03 16.43 -5.31
CA ASN A 123 -2.63 15.07 -4.93
C ASN A 123 -3.12 14.68 -3.53
N ILE A 124 -3.18 15.62 -2.59
CA ILE A 124 -3.73 15.40 -1.24
C ILE A 124 -5.27 15.35 -1.31
N ASN A 125 -5.90 14.73 -0.32
CA ASN A 125 -7.36 14.65 -0.18
C ASN A 125 -8.09 16.00 -0.01
N SER A 126 -7.41 17.14 -0.10
CA SER A 126 -8.06 18.45 -0.16
C SER A 126 -9.05 18.56 -1.34
N ILE A 127 -10.13 19.31 -1.12
CA ILE A 127 -11.22 19.49 -2.09
C ILE A 127 -11.50 21.01 -2.31
N PRO A 128 -10.52 21.78 -2.82
CA PRO A 128 -10.66 23.23 -2.97
C PRO A 128 -11.48 23.57 -4.23
N LEU A 129 -12.77 23.82 -4.01
CA LEU A 129 -13.82 23.90 -5.03
C LEU A 129 -13.58 24.95 -6.13
N PHE A 130 -12.78 25.99 -5.87
CA PHE A 130 -12.50 27.05 -6.85
C PHE A 130 -11.01 27.21 -7.23
N LEU A 131 -10.13 26.28 -6.84
CA LEU A 131 -8.68 26.42 -7.05
C LEU A 131 -8.29 26.69 -8.53
N HIS A 132 -8.92 26.01 -9.50
CA HIS A 132 -8.63 26.19 -10.94
C HIS A 132 -8.75 27.63 -11.43
N THR A 133 -9.51 28.49 -10.74
CA THR A 133 -9.67 29.89 -11.10
C THR A 133 -8.38 30.73 -10.96
N TRP A 134 -7.31 30.20 -10.34
CA TRP A 134 -6.02 30.91 -10.23
C TRP A 134 -5.47 31.32 -11.61
N SER A 135 -5.59 30.44 -12.61
CA SER A 135 -5.00 30.67 -13.94
C SER A 135 -5.76 31.76 -14.71
N LEU A 136 -7.09 31.78 -14.55
CA LEU A 136 -7.97 32.81 -15.10
C LEU A 136 -7.80 34.15 -14.35
N SER A 137 -7.46 34.11 -13.06
CA SER A 137 -7.06 35.30 -12.29
C SER A 137 -5.76 35.90 -12.83
N VAL A 138 -4.72 35.09 -13.07
CA VAL A 138 -3.48 35.50 -13.76
C VAL A 138 -3.77 36.06 -15.16
N GLU A 139 -4.64 35.41 -15.94
CA GLU A 139 -5.01 35.87 -17.28
C GLU A 139 -5.80 37.19 -17.25
N MET A 140 -6.73 37.38 -16.30
CA MET A 140 -7.46 38.64 -16.13
C MET A 140 -6.56 39.78 -15.65
N GLN A 141 -5.59 39.49 -14.78
CA GLN A 141 -4.55 40.45 -14.36
C GLN A 141 -3.64 40.82 -15.54
N PHE A 142 -3.29 39.87 -16.41
CA PHE A 142 -2.62 40.16 -17.69
C PHE A 142 -3.50 41.02 -18.60
N TYR A 143 -4.78 40.72 -18.73
CA TYR A 143 -5.72 41.50 -19.55
C TYR A 143 -5.91 42.93 -19.05
N LEU A 144 -5.80 43.18 -17.75
CA LEU A 144 -5.81 44.52 -17.17
C LEU A 144 -4.53 45.32 -17.50
N LEU A 145 -3.37 44.67 -17.58
CA LEU A 145 -2.09 45.34 -17.79
C LEU A 145 -1.64 45.39 -19.25
N VAL A 146 -2.10 44.48 -20.12
CA VAL A 146 -1.63 44.39 -21.51
C VAL A 146 -1.87 45.64 -22.37
N PRO A 147 -2.94 46.45 -22.20
CA PRO A 147 -3.07 47.70 -22.97
C PRO A 147 -2.02 48.74 -22.56
N PHE A 148 -1.61 48.77 -21.29
CA PHE A 148 -0.52 49.61 -20.81
C PHE A 148 0.86 49.11 -21.26
N ILE A 149 1.11 47.80 -21.18
CA ILE A 149 2.33 47.19 -21.74
C ILE A 149 2.44 47.49 -23.24
N PHE A 150 1.34 47.36 -23.98
CA PHE A 150 1.29 47.68 -25.41
C PHE A 150 1.48 49.19 -25.68
N TYR A 151 0.94 50.08 -24.84
CA TYR A 151 1.18 51.53 -24.92
C TYR A 151 2.67 51.88 -24.75
N VAL A 152 3.33 51.34 -23.72
CA VAL A 152 4.79 51.56 -23.50
C VAL A 152 5.61 50.95 -24.65
N TYR A 153 5.23 49.76 -25.14
CA TYR A 153 5.82 49.16 -26.33
C TYR A 153 5.66 50.05 -27.59
N ARG A 154 4.53 50.74 -27.78
CA ARG A 154 4.34 51.70 -28.88
C ARG A 154 5.17 52.99 -28.68
N TRP A 155 5.31 53.46 -27.44
CA TRP A 155 6.13 54.63 -27.08
C TRP A 155 7.64 54.38 -27.31
N CYS A 156 8.09 53.13 -27.17
CA CYS A 156 9.40 52.71 -27.67
C CYS A 156 9.47 52.79 -29.20
N THR A 157 9.89 53.94 -29.74
CA THR A 157 9.93 54.21 -31.19
C THR A 157 10.98 53.39 -31.96
N LYS A 158 12.06 52.96 -31.31
CA LYS A 158 13.14 52.17 -31.92
C LYS A 158 12.91 50.68 -31.66
N SER A 159 13.04 49.84 -32.69
CA SER A 159 12.97 48.37 -32.56
C SER A 159 13.84 47.85 -31.41
N ARG A 160 15.09 48.31 -31.28
CA ARG A 160 15.98 47.93 -30.16
C ARG A 160 15.40 48.24 -28.78
N THR A 161 14.72 49.37 -28.57
CA THR A 161 14.13 49.67 -27.25
C THR A 161 12.85 48.89 -26.99
N GLN A 162 12.08 48.55 -28.04
CA GLN A 162 10.96 47.60 -27.92
C GLN A 162 11.43 46.20 -27.48
N TRP A 163 12.53 45.69 -28.06
CA TRP A 163 13.12 44.41 -27.67
C TRP A 163 13.71 44.43 -26.26
N LEU A 164 14.39 45.52 -25.87
CA LEU A 164 14.88 45.69 -24.50
C LEU A 164 13.73 45.75 -23.48
N PHE A 165 12.60 46.40 -23.80
CA PHE A 165 11.43 46.46 -22.92
C PHE A 165 10.78 45.09 -22.71
N ILE A 166 10.46 44.37 -23.80
CA ILE A 166 9.86 43.01 -23.68
C ILE A 166 10.87 42.04 -23.04
N GLY A 167 12.14 42.12 -23.42
CA GLY A 167 13.21 41.32 -22.84
C GLY A 167 13.39 41.58 -21.34
N ALA A 168 13.29 42.83 -20.89
CA ALA A 168 13.31 43.17 -19.46
C ALA A 168 12.08 42.65 -18.71
N LEU A 169 10.87 42.72 -19.29
CA LEU A 169 9.67 42.12 -18.69
C LEU A 169 9.79 40.59 -18.58
N MET A 170 10.31 39.92 -19.63
CA MET A 170 10.56 38.48 -19.60
C MET A 170 11.64 38.11 -18.57
N ALA A 171 12.76 38.83 -18.55
CA ALA A 171 13.85 38.59 -17.60
C ALA A 171 13.42 38.84 -16.16
N ALA A 172 12.67 39.91 -15.87
CA ALA A 172 12.13 40.18 -14.55
C ALA A 172 11.10 39.12 -14.13
N SER A 173 10.28 38.62 -15.06
CA SER A 173 9.28 37.58 -14.80
C SER A 173 9.93 36.21 -14.55
N LEU A 174 10.91 35.83 -15.35
CA LEU A 174 11.73 34.63 -15.15
C LEU A 174 12.55 34.72 -13.86
N LEU A 175 13.14 35.88 -13.55
CA LEU A 175 13.86 36.10 -12.30
C LEU A 175 12.93 36.02 -11.08
N HIS A 176 11.74 36.61 -11.14
CA HIS A 176 10.72 36.48 -10.10
C HIS A 176 10.32 35.01 -9.90
N GLN A 177 10.19 34.24 -10.99
CA GLN A 177 9.91 32.80 -10.90
C GLN A 177 11.08 32.05 -10.27
N LEU A 178 12.31 32.26 -10.74
CA LEU A 178 13.53 31.61 -10.20
C LEU A 178 13.81 31.93 -8.73
N VAL A 179 13.67 33.20 -8.31
CA VAL A 179 13.83 33.63 -6.91
C VAL A 179 12.80 32.96 -5.98
N ASN A 180 11.62 32.65 -6.50
CA ASN A 180 10.54 32.01 -5.75
C ASN A 180 10.46 30.48 -5.95
N ILE A 181 11.48 29.83 -6.52
CA ILE A 181 11.44 28.39 -6.86
C ILE A 181 11.08 27.48 -5.68
N ASN A 182 11.46 27.86 -4.45
CA ASN A 182 11.16 27.12 -3.22
C ASN A 182 9.74 27.36 -2.68
N ASN A 183 8.96 28.29 -3.25
CA ASN A 183 7.59 28.61 -2.85
C ASN A 183 6.63 28.13 -3.94
N ALA A 184 6.06 26.93 -3.75
CA ALA A 184 5.18 26.30 -4.75
C ALA A 184 4.02 27.21 -5.22
N ASN A 185 3.38 27.96 -4.31
CA ASN A 185 2.31 28.89 -4.70
C ASN A 185 2.83 30.02 -5.60
N THR A 186 3.91 30.68 -5.21
CA THR A 186 4.44 31.83 -5.95
C THR A 186 5.16 31.43 -7.24
N PHE A 187 5.90 30.32 -7.23
CA PHE A 187 6.51 29.73 -8.42
C PHE A 187 5.46 29.30 -9.47
N HIS A 188 4.35 28.71 -9.03
CA HIS A 188 3.35 28.19 -9.96
C HIS A 188 2.26 29.20 -10.34
N MET A 189 1.77 30.04 -9.44
CA MET A 189 0.54 30.82 -9.63
C MET A 189 0.69 32.34 -9.57
N ALA A 190 1.80 32.89 -9.04
CA ALA A 190 1.92 34.35 -8.95
C ALA A 190 2.03 35.01 -10.33
N PHE A 191 1.24 36.05 -10.54
CA PHE A 191 1.16 36.80 -11.80
C PHE A 191 2.53 37.19 -12.37
N PHE A 192 3.40 37.78 -11.54
CA PHE A 192 4.72 38.25 -11.97
C PHE A 192 5.63 37.11 -12.45
N GLY A 193 5.49 35.89 -11.93
CA GLY A 193 6.19 34.70 -12.42
C GLY A 193 5.65 34.14 -13.75
N ARG A 194 4.55 34.69 -14.28
CA ARG A 194 3.82 34.18 -15.46
C ARG A 194 3.72 35.16 -16.63
N VAL A 195 4.20 36.38 -16.48
CA VAL A 195 4.20 37.38 -17.57
C VAL A 195 5.02 36.91 -18.77
N TRP A 196 6.10 36.14 -18.57
CA TRP A 196 6.98 35.72 -19.67
C TRP A 196 6.31 34.82 -20.71
N GLN A 197 5.39 33.91 -20.34
CA GLN A 197 4.61 33.10 -21.29
C GLN A 197 3.77 34.00 -22.22
N PHE A 198 3.07 34.97 -21.65
CA PHE A 198 2.30 35.94 -22.44
C PHE A 198 3.21 36.82 -23.32
N MET A 199 4.41 37.17 -22.85
CA MET A 199 5.38 37.91 -23.65
C MET A 199 5.97 37.08 -24.80
N VAL A 200 6.19 35.78 -24.64
CA VAL A 200 6.50 34.88 -25.77
C VAL A 200 5.36 34.91 -26.79
N GLY A 201 4.11 34.81 -26.33
CA GLY A 201 2.91 35.04 -27.16
C GLY A 201 2.96 36.35 -27.96
N PHE A 202 3.27 37.44 -27.28
CA PHE A 202 3.40 38.80 -27.82
C PHE A 202 4.50 38.87 -28.91
N ILE A 203 5.67 38.28 -28.66
CA ILE A 203 6.81 38.24 -29.60
C ILE A 203 6.44 37.51 -30.90
N ILE A 204 5.79 36.35 -30.83
CA ILE A 204 5.40 35.58 -32.04
C ILE A 204 4.52 36.44 -32.95
N PHE A 205 3.65 37.28 -32.38
CA PHE A 205 2.80 38.16 -33.19
C PHE A 205 3.62 39.23 -33.92
N THR A 206 4.61 39.87 -33.28
CA THR A 206 5.43 40.92 -33.92
C THR A 206 6.13 40.45 -35.20
N HIS A 207 6.60 39.20 -35.22
CA HIS A 207 7.28 38.56 -36.35
C HIS A 207 6.32 37.84 -37.32
N SER A 208 5.06 37.63 -36.93
CA SER A 208 4.07 36.95 -37.77
C SER A 208 3.82 37.71 -39.08
N PRO A 209 3.54 37.05 -40.21
CA PRO A 209 3.01 37.68 -41.42
C PRO A 209 1.63 38.36 -41.25
N LEU A 210 1.06 38.40 -40.04
CA LEU A 210 -0.09 39.21 -39.65
C LEU A 210 0.29 40.59 -39.06
N SER A 211 1.58 40.81 -38.81
CA SER A 211 2.14 42.09 -38.33
C SER A 211 2.15 43.12 -39.46
N PRO A 212 1.52 44.30 -39.31
CA PRO A 212 1.53 45.35 -40.35
C PRO A 212 2.92 45.87 -40.71
N ARG A 213 3.95 45.50 -39.93
CA ARG A 213 5.35 45.92 -40.08
C ARG A 213 6.18 44.99 -40.97
N ARG A 214 5.64 43.85 -41.44
CA ARG A 214 6.36 42.89 -42.30
C ARG A 214 5.95 43.08 -43.77
N PRO A 215 6.90 43.24 -44.72
CA PRO A 215 6.56 43.36 -46.14
C PRO A 215 5.91 42.06 -46.67
N PRO A 216 5.05 42.15 -47.70
CA PRO A 216 4.38 40.97 -48.26
C PRO A 216 5.40 40.00 -48.88
N GLU A 217 5.37 38.77 -48.40
CA GLU A 217 6.28 37.68 -48.81
C GLU A 217 5.86 37.14 -50.18
N LYS A 218 6.78 37.08 -51.16
CA LYS A 218 6.50 36.53 -52.50
C LYS A 218 6.21 35.02 -52.40
N SER A 219 5.32 34.52 -53.25
CA SER A 219 4.83 33.13 -53.20
C SER A 219 5.87 32.13 -53.71
N GLU A 220 6.65 31.56 -52.79
CA GLU A 220 7.55 30.43 -53.06
C GLU A 220 6.85 29.10 -52.68
N GLY A 221 6.26 28.43 -53.67
CA GLY A 221 5.49 27.19 -53.43
C GLY A 221 6.28 26.10 -52.71
N ASP A 222 7.56 25.93 -53.07
CA ASP A 222 8.41 24.85 -52.57
C ASP A 222 8.74 24.97 -51.07
N ARG A 223 8.88 26.21 -50.55
CA ARG A 223 9.10 26.45 -49.11
C ARG A 223 7.88 26.11 -48.26
N SER A 224 6.67 26.08 -48.82
CA SER A 224 5.44 25.75 -48.07
C SER A 224 5.46 24.31 -47.55
N THR A 225 5.90 23.36 -48.37
CA THR A 225 6.01 21.93 -48.02
C THR A 225 6.96 21.72 -46.84
N ALA A 226 8.13 22.35 -46.85
CA ALA A 226 9.10 22.28 -45.74
C ALA A 226 8.54 22.91 -44.45
N ARG A 227 7.87 24.07 -44.53
CA ARG A 227 7.20 24.70 -43.37
C ARG A 227 6.09 23.83 -42.79
N LYS A 228 5.38 23.06 -43.64
CA LYS A 228 4.29 22.16 -43.24
C LYS A 228 4.81 20.95 -42.48
N TRP A 229 5.87 20.30 -42.98
CA TRP A 229 6.55 19.23 -42.25
C TRP A 229 7.15 19.72 -40.93
N MET A 230 7.79 20.90 -40.91
CA MET A 230 8.30 21.49 -39.66
C MET A 230 7.19 21.70 -38.62
N LYS A 231 6.02 22.22 -39.03
CA LYS A 231 4.85 22.37 -38.13
C LYS A 231 4.34 21.02 -37.61
N TYR A 232 4.36 19.96 -38.43
CA TYR A 232 4.04 18.60 -37.97
C TYR A 232 5.04 18.09 -36.93
N CYS A 233 6.35 18.16 -37.21
CA CYS A 233 7.39 17.71 -36.27
C CYS A 233 7.31 18.47 -34.93
N LEU A 234 7.07 19.78 -34.95
CA LEU A 234 6.88 20.59 -33.74
C LEU A 234 5.57 20.26 -33.00
N THR A 235 4.51 19.87 -33.72
CA THR A 235 3.26 19.41 -33.09
C THR A 235 3.44 18.05 -32.41
N VAL A 236 4.20 17.13 -33.03
CA VAL A 236 4.58 15.84 -32.41
C VAL A 236 5.48 16.06 -31.20
N LEU A 237 6.49 16.94 -31.31
CA LEU A 237 7.36 17.30 -30.19
C LEU A 237 6.59 17.89 -29.01
N LEU A 238 5.59 18.75 -29.28
CA LEU A 238 4.71 19.31 -28.24
C LEU A 238 3.87 18.22 -27.55
N LEU A 239 3.36 17.23 -28.28
CA LEU A 239 2.66 16.08 -27.70
C LEU A 239 3.59 15.18 -26.88
N LEU A 240 4.83 14.96 -27.36
CA LEU A 240 5.84 14.21 -26.61
C LEU A 240 6.22 14.90 -25.30
N GLN A 241 6.34 16.24 -25.28
CA GLN A 241 6.61 17.02 -24.06
C GLN A 241 5.48 16.94 -23.01
N LEU A 242 4.23 16.71 -23.45
CA LEU A 242 3.09 16.51 -22.55
C LEU A 242 3.05 15.08 -21.96
N ILE A 243 3.57 14.09 -22.70
CA ILE A 243 3.55 12.67 -22.32
C ILE A 243 4.81 12.26 -21.52
N PHE A 244 5.98 12.83 -21.86
CA PHE A 244 7.27 12.46 -21.28
C PHE A 244 7.86 13.66 -20.51
N PRO A 245 7.71 13.71 -19.16
CA PRO A 245 8.28 14.79 -18.34
C PRO A 245 9.81 14.71 -18.26
N THR A 246 10.49 15.86 -18.15
CA THR A 246 11.93 15.86 -17.83
C THR A 246 12.10 15.72 -16.32
N ALA A 247 12.74 14.62 -15.90
CA ALA A 247 12.73 14.10 -14.53
C ALA A 247 12.93 15.18 -13.44
N GLY A 248 11.85 15.56 -12.75
CA GLY A 248 11.85 16.54 -11.67
C GLY A 248 12.09 18.00 -12.07
N HIS A 249 11.93 18.37 -13.36
CA HIS A 249 12.36 19.67 -13.88
C HIS A 249 11.21 20.50 -14.48
N HIS A 250 10.17 20.76 -13.67
CA HIS A 250 9.01 21.59 -14.04
C HIS A 250 9.34 22.97 -14.65
N PHE A 251 10.51 23.57 -14.34
CA PHE A 251 10.95 24.82 -14.97
C PHE A 251 11.38 24.60 -16.42
N THR A 252 12.18 23.55 -16.66
CA THR A 252 12.64 23.13 -17.99
C THR A 252 11.46 22.76 -18.89
N ASP A 253 10.53 21.96 -18.39
CA ASP A 253 9.35 21.55 -19.17
C ASP A 253 8.46 22.73 -19.57
N ARG A 254 8.29 23.73 -18.68
CA ARG A 254 7.59 24.98 -19.00
C ARG A 254 8.29 25.78 -20.09
N ILE A 255 9.63 25.85 -20.07
CA ILE A 255 10.41 26.52 -21.12
C ILE A 255 10.30 25.76 -22.45
N LEU A 256 10.51 24.44 -22.45
CA LEU A 256 10.46 23.61 -23.64
C LEU A 256 9.07 23.65 -24.30
N CYS A 257 8.00 23.48 -23.51
CA CYS A 257 6.63 23.58 -23.99
C CYS A 257 6.30 24.98 -24.50
N THR A 258 6.66 26.04 -23.76
CA THR A 258 6.39 27.43 -24.18
C THR A 258 7.08 27.78 -25.51
N LEU A 259 8.34 27.38 -25.69
CA LEU A 259 9.09 27.63 -26.92
C LEU A 259 8.63 26.75 -28.09
N THR A 260 8.26 25.50 -27.83
CA THR A 260 7.74 24.58 -28.87
C THR A 260 6.36 25.05 -29.34
N MET A 261 5.48 25.40 -28.40
CA MET A 261 4.17 26.01 -28.66
C MET A 261 4.32 27.33 -29.45
N ALA A 262 5.30 28.16 -29.09
CA ALA A 262 5.61 29.38 -29.84
C ALA A 262 6.00 29.11 -31.31
N ALA A 263 6.83 28.09 -31.54
CA ALA A 263 7.22 27.67 -32.87
C ALA A 263 6.03 27.12 -33.69
N VAL A 264 5.14 26.30 -33.09
CA VAL A 264 3.94 25.80 -33.78
C VAL A 264 2.99 26.94 -34.19
N ILE A 265 2.84 27.99 -33.36
CA ILE A 265 2.05 29.18 -33.72
C ILE A 265 2.72 30.00 -34.83
N TYR A 266 4.05 30.07 -34.87
CA TYR A 266 4.80 30.82 -35.89
C TYR A 266 4.59 30.25 -37.30
N PHE A 267 4.65 28.92 -37.46
CA PHE A 267 4.33 28.28 -38.75
C PHE A 267 2.82 28.34 -39.02
N ARG A 268 2.44 28.64 -40.28
CA ARG A 268 1.06 28.98 -40.67
C ARG A 268 0.39 28.00 -41.64
N GLU A 269 1.10 26.95 -42.04
CA GLU A 269 0.60 25.95 -43.00
C GLU A 269 -0.53 25.11 -42.39
N GLU A 270 -1.53 24.71 -43.17
CA GLU A 270 -2.64 23.87 -42.69
C GLU A 270 -2.16 22.47 -42.31
N THR A 271 -2.53 22.01 -41.12
CA THR A 271 -2.14 20.69 -40.56
C THR A 271 -3.33 20.00 -39.87
N VAL A 272 -3.11 18.83 -39.27
CA VAL A 272 -4.13 18.11 -38.47
C VAL A 272 -4.80 18.99 -37.40
N LEU A 273 -4.10 20.02 -36.88
CA LEU A 273 -4.63 21.01 -35.93
C LEU A 273 -5.84 21.79 -36.48
N ASP A 274 -5.96 21.91 -37.80
CA ASP A 274 -7.08 22.58 -38.48
C ASP A 274 -8.31 21.65 -38.65
N HIS A 275 -8.28 20.41 -38.14
CA HIS A 275 -9.40 19.47 -38.22
C HIS A 275 -10.64 19.96 -37.43
N LYS A 276 -11.83 19.85 -38.04
CA LYS A 276 -13.09 20.42 -37.52
C LYS A 276 -13.43 20.02 -36.07
N VAL A 277 -13.19 18.77 -35.69
CA VAL A 277 -13.46 18.28 -34.31
C VAL A 277 -12.54 18.96 -33.29
N LEU A 278 -11.25 19.14 -33.63
CA LEU A 278 -10.32 19.87 -32.76
C LEU A 278 -10.68 21.36 -32.69
N GLN A 279 -11.18 21.95 -33.79
CA GLN A 279 -11.71 23.31 -33.76
C GLN A 279 -12.95 23.44 -32.85
N GLN A 280 -13.86 22.46 -32.86
CA GLN A 280 -15.07 22.45 -32.02
C GLN A 280 -14.76 22.33 -30.53
N ILE A 281 -13.88 21.40 -30.14
CA ILE A 281 -13.40 21.28 -28.75
C ILE A 281 -12.59 22.52 -28.36
N GLY A 282 -11.78 23.03 -29.29
CA GLY A 282 -11.05 24.28 -29.15
C GLY A 282 -11.96 25.49 -28.94
N ASP A 283 -13.10 25.59 -29.62
CA ASP A 283 -14.08 26.66 -29.41
C ASP A 283 -14.60 26.63 -27.96
N ILE A 284 -15.11 25.49 -27.50
CA ILE A 284 -15.70 25.32 -26.15
C ILE A 284 -14.67 25.29 -25.01
N SER A 285 -13.37 25.34 -25.30
CA SER A 285 -12.29 25.11 -24.32
C SER A 285 -12.38 25.99 -23.06
N TYR A 286 -12.98 27.18 -23.17
CA TYR A 286 -13.18 28.09 -22.05
C TYR A 286 -14.30 27.60 -21.13
N SER A 287 -15.49 27.30 -21.68
CA SER A 287 -16.60 26.73 -20.92
C SER A 287 -16.21 25.38 -20.30
N LEU A 288 -15.42 24.55 -21.00
CA LEU A 288 -14.87 23.30 -20.47
C LEU A 288 -13.85 23.51 -19.35
N TYR A 289 -12.99 24.54 -19.45
CA TYR A 289 -12.10 24.92 -18.35
C TYR A 289 -12.89 25.32 -17.10
N LEU A 290 -14.02 26.03 -17.27
CA LEU A 290 -14.86 26.39 -16.12
C LEU A 290 -15.59 25.20 -15.49
N THR A 291 -16.19 24.29 -16.30
CA THR A 291 -17.07 23.22 -15.80
C THR A 291 -16.34 22.02 -15.21
N HIS A 292 -15.17 21.64 -15.73
CA HIS A 292 -14.55 20.37 -15.33
C HIS A 292 -14.17 20.31 -13.84
N TRP A 293 -13.52 21.35 -13.30
CA TRP A 293 -13.00 21.31 -11.94
C TRP A 293 -14.09 21.17 -10.85
N PRO A 294 -15.20 21.93 -10.86
CA PRO A 294 -16.30 21.68 -9.93
C PRO A 294 -16.90 20.27 -10.04
N ILE A 295 -16.99 19.71 -11.25
CA ILE A 295 -17.49 18.34 -11.47
C ILE A 295 -16.52 17.30 -10.87
N ILE A 296 -15.22 17.49 -11.05
CA ILE A 296 -14.15 16.65 -10.48
C ILE A 296 -14.18 16.74 -8.94
N MET A 297 -14.21 17.95 -8.37
CA MET A 297 -14.22 18.18 -6.93
C MET A 297 -15.49 17.60 -6.26
N CYS A 298 -16.67 17.83 -6.83
CA CYS A 298 -17.91 17.21 -6.34
C CYS A 298 -17.83 15.68 -6.43
N THR A 299 -17.30 15.11 -7.52
CA THR A 299 -17.17 13.65 -7.66
C THR A 299 -16.17 13.07 -6.65
N LYS A 300 -15.05 13.73 -6.39
CA LYS A 300 -14.09 13.38 -5.32
C LYS A 300 -14.78 13.36 -3.95
N TYR A 301 -15.54 14.40 -3.60
CA TYR A 301 -16.29 14.52 -2.34
C TYR A 301 -17.43 13.49 -2.19
N ILE A 302 -18.16 13.20 -3.28
CA ILE A 302 -19.26 12.24 -3.28
C ILE A 302 -18.74 10.81 -3.12
N THR A 303 -17.67 10.45 -3.83
CA THR A 303 -17.17 9.07 -3.87
C THR A 303 -16.21 8.70 -2.73
N LEU A 304 -15.36 9.62 -2.28
CA LEU A 304 -14.31 9.40 -1.26
C LEU A 304 -13.41 8.17 -1.53
N SER A 305 -13.26 7.78 -2.80
CA SER A 305 -12.55 6.57 -3.22
C SER A 305 -11.38 6.85 -4.19
N TRP A 306 -10.86 8.07 -4.17
CA TRP A 306 -9.78 8.54 -5.04
C TRP A 306 -8.46 8.47 -4.27
N ASN A 307 -7.58 7.56 -4.68
CA ASN A 307 -6.25 7.40 -4.09
C ASN A 307 -5.25 8.13 -5.00
N GLU A 308 -5.10 9.44 -4.80
CA GLU A 308 -4.36 10.40 -5.65
C GLU A 308 -4.94 10.59 -7.08
N GLU A 309 -5.29 9.51 -7.79
CA GLU A 309 -5.95 9.54 -9.10
C GLU A 309 -7.44 9.17 -9.05
N ALA A 310 -8.18 9.55 -10.09
CA ALA A 310 -9.58 9.18 -10.29
C ALA A 310 -9.71 7.71 -10.74
N PRO A 311 -10.58 6.89 -10.11
CA PRO A 311 -10.94 5.57 -10.66
C PRO A 311 -11.45 5.70 -12.10
N PHE A 312 -11.04 4.81 -13.01
CA PHE A 312 -11.30 4.96 -14.45
C PHE A 312 -12.78 5.24 -14.80
N ARG A 313 -13.72 4.57 -14.13
CA ARG A 313 -15.17 4.81 -14.22
C ARG A 313 -15.55 6.27 -13.94
N ASP A 314 -14.98 6.83 -12.87
CA ASP A 314 -15.31 8.15 -12.35
C ASP A 314 -14.66 9.25 -13.20
N GLY A 315 -13.44 9.01 -13.69
CA GLY A 315 -12.80 9.90 -14.67
C GLY A 315 -13.58 9.96 -16.00
N VAL A 316 -14.05 8.83 -16.53
CA VAL A 316 -14.91 8.80 -17.73
C VAL A 316 -16.23 9.55 -17.49
N PHE A 317 -16.85 9.38 -16.31
CA PHE A 317 -18.04 10.15 -15.92
C PHE A 317 -17.76 11.67 -15.86
N CYS A 318 -16.67 12.08 -15.21
CA CYS A 318 -16.26 13.48 -15.13
C CYS A 318 -16.03 14.11 -16.52
N ILE A 319 -15.35 13.40 -17.44
CA ILE A 319 -15.13 13.86 -18.82
C ILE A 319 -16.47 14.06 -19.55
N PHE A 320 -17.37 13.06 -19.48
CA PHE A 320 -18.68 13.13 -20.13
C PHE A 320 -19.52 14.30 -19.60
N MET A 321 -19.62 14.44 -18.28
CA MET A 321 -20.38 15.52 -17.64
C MET A 321 -19.76 16.90 -17.92
N ALA A 322 -18.43 17.04 -17.86
CA ALA A 322 -17.75 18.29 -18.15
C ALA A 322 -17.97 18.76 -19.60
N LEU A 323 -17.91 17.84 -20.58
CA LEU A 323 -18.21 18.10 -21.98
C LEU A 323 -19.68 18.49 -22.20
N LEU A 324 -20.62 17.75 -21.60
CA LEU A 324 -22.06 18.05 -21.68
C LEU A 324 -22.38 19.43 -21.10
N SER A 325 -21.88 19.75 -19.91
CA SER A 325 -22.03 21.07 -19.30
C SER A 325 -21.38 22.16 -20.14
N ALA A 326 -20.18 21.93 -20.69
CA ALA A 326 -19.48 22.91 -21.52
C ALA A 326 -20.25 23.25 -22.81
N LEU A 327 -20.83 22.23 -23.47
CA LEU A 327 -21.66 22.41 -24.67
C LEU A 327 -22.92 23.24 -24.37
N VAL A 328 -23.62 22.91 -23.28
CA VAL A 328 -24.82 23.66 -22.84
C VAL A 328 -24.45 25.12 -22.53
N VAL A 329 -23.47 25.33 -21.65
CA VAL A 329 -23.02 26.66 -21.19
C VAL A 329 -22.55 27.51 -22.37
N GLU A 330 -21.69 26.99 -23.24
CA GLU A 330 -21.21 27.72 -24.42
C GLU A 330 -22.36 28.10 -25.35
N SER A 331 -23.34 27.22 -25.57
CA SER A 331 -24.48 27.48 -26.46
C SER A 331 -25.43 28.57 -25.94
N VAL A 332 -25.58 28.68 -24.61
CA VAL A 332 -26.37 29.71 -23.94
C VAL A 332 -25.61 31.04 -23.94
N PHE A 333 -24.36 31.04 -23.48
CA PHE A 333 -23.59 32.28 -23.31
C PHE A 333 -23.12 32.88 -24.64
N LYS A 334 -22.91 32.09 -25.70
CA LYS A 334 -22.73 32.65 -27.07
C LYS A 334 -23.94 33.47 -27.52
N LYS A 335 -25.18 33.05 -27.20
CA LYS A 335 -26.40 33.80 -27.52
C LYS A 335 -26.55 35.03 -26.61
N LEU A 336 -26.47 34.85 -25.30
CA LEU A 336 -26.62 35.94 -24.32
C LEU A 336 -25.62 37.08 -24.57
N THR A 337 -24.34 36.74 -24.78
CA THR A 337 -23.31 37.76 -25.01
C THR A 337 -23.47 38.46 -26.36
N ALA A 338 -24.11 37.86 -27.36
CA ALA A 338 -24.44 38.52 -28.62
C ALA A 338 -25.54 39.59 -28.46
N CYS A 339 -26.48 39.40 -27.52
CA CYS A 339 -27.52 40.37 -27.17
C CYS A 339 -27.02 41.55 -26.30
N ILE A 340 -25.82 41.44 -25.72
CA ILE A 340 -25.21 42.51 -24.92
C ILE A 340 -24.36 43.39 -25.83
N ASP A 341 -24.91 44.51 -26.26
CA ASP A 341 -24.26 45.46 -27.18
C ASP A 341 -23.54 46.62 -26.47
N SER A 342 -24.03 46.99 -25.29
CA SER A 342 -23.73 48.23 -24.58
C SER A 342 -23.19 47.99 -23.17
N PHE A 343 -22.46 48.98 -22.64
CA PHE A 343 -21.93 48.92 -21.28
C PHE A 343 -23.04 48.79 -20.23
N PHE A 344 -24.16 49.51 -20.41
CA PHE A 344 -25.31 49.43 -19.51
C PHE A 344 -25.94 48.03 -19.46
N ALA A 345 -26.20 47.41 -20.62
CA ALA A 345 -26.73 46.04 -20.68
C ALA A 345 -25.76 45.03 -20.04
N LEU A 346 -24.44 45.22 -20.21
CA LEU A 346 -23.42 44.39 -19.57
C LEU A 346 -23.42 44.58 -18.04
N SER A 347 -23.44 45.82 -17.56
CA SER A 347 -23.51 46.13 -16.13
C SER A 347 -24.78 45.59 -15.48
N ALA A 348 -25.94 45.71 -16.13
CA ALA A 348 -27.20 45.16 -15.62
C ALA A 348 -27.19 43.61 -15.57
N CYS A 349 -26.66 42.95 -16.61
CA CYS A 349 -26.51 41.50 -16.64
C CYS A 349 -25.53 41.00 -15.56
N LEU A 350 -24.38 41.66 -15.40
CA LEU A 350 -23.40 41.32 -14.37
C LEU A 350 -23.92 41.60 -12.96
N LEU A 351 -24.65 42.71 -12.75
CA LEU A 351 -25.30 43.01 -11.48
C LEU A 351 -26.30 41.92 -11.13
N LEU A 352 -27.17 41.51 -12.05
CA LEU A 352 -28.12 40.42 -11.82
C LEU A 352 -27.41 39.11 -11.44
N ILE A 353 -26.40 38.68 -12.20
CA ILE A 353 -25.66 37.44 -11.89
C ILE A 353 -24.94 37.57 -10.54
N PHE A 354 -24.34 38.73 -10.24
CA PHE A 354 -23.66 38.97 -8.97
C PHE A 354 -24.63 39.04 -7.78
N THR A 355 -25.85 39.59 -7.95
CA THR A 355 -26.90 39.57 -6.93
C THR A 355 -27.39 38.14 -6.67
N VAL A 356 -27.55 37.31 -7.70
CA VAL A 356 -27.89 35.89 -7.52
C VAL A 356 -26.72 35.12 -6.87
N LEU A 357 -25.48 35.40 -7.24
CA LEU A 357 -24.28 34.84 -6.60
C LEU A 357 -24.21 35.22 -5.11
N ALA A 358 -24.43 36.49 -4.79
CA ALA A 358 -24.46 37.00 -3.42
C ALA A 358 -25.61 36.41 -2.61
N ALA A 359 -26.80 36.24 -3.21
CA ALA A 359 -27.94 35.58 -2.57
C ALA A 359 -27.71 34.07 -2.35
N ALA A 360 -27.03 33.39 -3.29
CA ALA A 360 -26.65 31.98 -3.15
C ALA A 360 -25.57 31.81 -2.06
N ALA A 361 -24.54 32.66 -2.07
CA ALA A 361 -23.51 32.71 -1.03
C ALA A 361 -24.09 33.07 0.35
N PHE A 362 -25.08 33.97 0.40
CA PHE A 362 -25.82 34.29 1.62
C PHE A 362 -26.69 33.11 2.07
N ASN A 363 -27.33 32.35 1.16
CA ASN A 363 -28.09 31.16 1.55
C ASN A 363 -27.17 30.06 2.10
N VAL A 364 -25.97 29.87 1.55
CA VAL A 364 -24.93 29.01 2.13
C VAL A 364 -24.51 29.54 3.50
N MET A 365 -24.30 30.87 3.64
CA MET A 365 -23.94 31.52 4.91
C MET A 365 -25.03 31.39 5.98
N THR A 366 -26.33 31.45 5.63
CA THR A 366 -27.43 31.20 6.59
C THR A 366 -27.67 29.72 6.89
N ARG A 367 -27.12 28.81 6.07
CA ARG A 367 -27.02 27.37 6.37
C ARG A 367 -25.76 27.01 7.13
N ILE A 368 -24.88 27.98 7.41
CA ILE A 368 -24.03 27.90 8.59
C ILE A 368 -24.97 28.13 9.77
N GLU A 369 -25.63 27.06 10.23
CA GLU A 369 -25.94 26.94 11.65
C GLU A 369 -24.66 27.34 12.39
N ASN A 370 -24.69 28.28 13.34
CA ASN A 370 -23.48 28.75 14.01
C ASN A 370 -23.21 27.95 15.29
N PRO A 371 -22.25 27.01 15.31
CA PRO A 371 -22.07 26.11 16.45
C PRO A 371 -20.65 26.24 17.05
N TYR A 372 -19.78 27.05 16.43
CA TYR A 372 -18.31 26.95 16.51
C TYR A 372 -17.65 28.31 16.84
N GLU A 373 -18.33 29.45 16.65
CA GLU A 373 -17.88 30.75 17.18
C GLU A 373 -18.97 31.30 18.11
N PRO A 374 -18.81 31.24 19.46
CA PRO A 374 -17.55 31.49 20.16
C PRO A 374 -17.16 30.49 21.28
N TYR A 375 -17.47 29.20 21.21
CA TYR A 375 -17.04 28.22 22.24
C TYR A 375 -15.49 28.12 22.33
N VAL A 376 -14.85 28.08 21.15
CA VAL A 376 -13.40 28.18 20.87
C VAL A 376 -12.68 29.28 21.66
N ALA A 377 -13.33 30.42 21.90
CA ALA A 377 -12.70 31.61 22.49
C ALA A 377 -12.75 31.63 24.04
N GLN A 378 -13.43 30.67 24.68
CA GLN A 378 -13.57 30.57 26.13
C GLN A 378 -13.19 29.20 26.69
N LEU A 379 -13.05 28.17 25.86
CA LEU A 379 -12.43 26.92 26.26
C LEU A 379 -10.94 27.11 26.56
N ASP A 380 -10.53 26.76 27.78
CA ASP A 380 -9.19 26.20 27.97
C ASP A 380 -9.22 24.78 27.38
N PHE A 381 -9.05 24.71 26.05
CA PHE A 381 -9.07 23.49 25.26
C PHE A 381 -8.12 22.43 25.85
N ALA A 382 -6.96 22.87 26.36
CA ALA A 382 -5.99 21.97 26.97
C ALA A 382 -6.49 21.37 28.31
N ASN A 383 -7.13 22.16 29.18
CA ASN A 383 -7.80 21.63 30.38
C ASN A 383 -8.97 20.69 30.02
N GLN A 384 -9.77 21.03 28.99
CA GLN A 384 -10.91 20.21 28.59
C GLN A 384 -10.46 18.85 28.03
N THR A 385 -9.46 18.82 27.15
CA THR A 385 -8.85 17.59 26.66
C THR A 385 -8.26 16.75 27.79
N ARG A 386 -7.55 17.36 28.74
CA ARG A 386 -7.02 16.67 29.92
C ARG A 386 -8.15 16.10 30.81
N ALA A 387 -9.26 16.82 30.96
CA ALA A 387 -10.42 16.32 31.70
C ALA A 387 -11.05 15.07 31.04
N PHE A 388 -11.16 15.03 29.71
CA PHE A 388 -11.61 13.83 28.98
C PHE A 388 -10.58 12.68 29.09
N PHE A 389 -9.29 12.98 28.96
CA PHE A 389 -8.21 11.98 29.07
C PHE A 389 -8.08 11.31 30.46
N HIS A 390 -8.52 12.00 31.53
CA HIS A 390 -8.63 11.43 32.87
C HIS A 390 -10.03 10.86 33.18
N ASN A 391 -11.03 11.08 32.32
CA ASN A 391 -12.40 10.58 32.49
C ASN A 391 -13.07 10.29 31.12
N PRO A 392 -12.64 9.23 30.40
CA PRO A 392 -13.05 8.98 29.01
C PRO A 392 -14.53 8.61 28.84
N ALA A 393 -15.28 8.44 29.94
CA ALA A 393 -16.68 8.02 29.93
C ALA A 393 -17.69 9.15 29.66
N LYS A 394 -17.28 10.44 29.60
CA LYS A 394 -18.20 11.59 29.44
C LYS A 394 -17.64 12.81 28.70
N PRO A 395 -17.78 12.90 27.36
CA PRO A 395 -17.99 14.16 26.68
C PRO A 395 -19.48 14.55 26.82
N ASN A 396 -19.79 15.54 27.65
CA ASN A 396 -21.16 16.09 27.75
C ASN A 396 -21.37 17.14 26.64
N MET A 397 -21.45 16.66 25.40
CA MET A 397 -21.55 17.46 24.17
C MET A 397 -22.70 16.96 23.29
N THR A 398 -23.29 17.84 22.50
CA THR A 398 -24.10 17.50 21.33
C THR A 398 -23.21 16.98 20.19
N GLU A 399 -23.81 16.32 19.19
CA GLU A 399 -23.10 15.86 17.97
C GLU A 399 -22.35 17.02 17.27
N ALA A 400 -22.93 18.23 17.27
CA ALA A 400 -22.34 19.43 16.69
C ALA A 400 -21.12 19.94 17.49
N GLU A 401 -21.20 19.97 18.82
CA GLU A 401 -20.08 20.38 19.71
C GLU A 401 -18.94 19.35 19.69
N LEU A 402 -19.27 18.05 19.58
CA LEU A 402 -18.29 16.98 19.47
C LEU A 402 -17.53 17.04 18.13
N LEU A 403 -18.26 17.28 17.02
CA LEU A 403 -17.66 17.57 15.72
C LEU A 403 -16.81 18.86 15.78
N ALA A 404 -17.23 19.88 16.56
CA ALA A 404 -16.48 21.12 16.74
C ALA A 404 -15.13 20.89 17.43
N TYR A 405 -15.15 20.26 18.61
CA TYR A 405 -13.94 19.90 19.35
C TYR A 405 -12.97 19.07 18.51
N ASN A 406 -13.48 18.09 17.75
CA ASN A 406 -12.67 17.23 16.89
C ASN A 406 -12.04 17.98 15.70
N VAL A 407 -12.76 18.92 15.07
CA VAL A 407 -12.22 19.80 14.03
C VAL A 407 -11.22 20.81 14.61
N GLU A 408 -11.49 21.37 15.79
CA GLU A 408 -10.63 22.33 16.48
C GLU A 408 -9.29 21.71 16.95
N SER A 409 -9.31 20.43 17.36
CA SER A 409 -8.10 19.67 17.75
C SER A 409 -7.03 19.62 16.66
N ASN A 410 -7.42 19.79 15.39
CA ASN A 410 -6.50 19.94 14.26
C ASN A 410 -5.81 21.34 14.29
N TYR A 411 -6.59 22.39 14.55
CA TYR A 411 -6.14 23.79 14.52
C TYR A 411 -5.38 24.25 15.77
N TYR A 412 -5.62 23.68 16.96
CA TYR A 412 -4.97 24.07 18.23
C TYR A 412 -3.45 24.25 18.09
N PHE A 413 -2.79 23.30 17.43
CA PHE A 413 -1.34 23.27 17.22
C PHE A 413 -0.79 24.34 16.26
N TYR A 414 -1.64 24.97 15.44
CA TYR A 414 -1.25 26.01 14.49
C TYR A 414 -1.32 27.42 15.09
N PHE A 415 -2.16 27.64 16.12
CA PHE A 415 -2.42 28.99 16.64
C PHE A 415 -1.79 29.27 18.01
N ASP A 416 -1.98 28.42 19.02
CA ASP A 416 -1.59 28.75 20.41
C ASP A 416 -0.09 28.52 20.69
N VAL A 417 0.51 27.54 20.00
CA VAL A 417 1.90 27.12 20.26
C VAL A 417 2.94 28.09 19.69
N GLY A 418 2.62 28.83 18.62
CA GLY A 418 3.57 29.74 17.98
C GLY A 418 4.04 30.90 18.86
N GLN A 419 3.29 31.25 19.92
CA GLN A 419 3.51 32.49 20.70
C GLN A 419 4.10 32.27 22.10
N LYS A 420 3.79 31.15 22.78
CA LYS A 420 4.12 30.95 24.21
C LYS A 420 5.50 30.31 24.48
N PHE A 421 6.28 29.96 23.45
CA PHE A 421 7.36 28.96 23.54
C PHE A 421 8.77 29.53 23.19
N GLN A 422 9.17 30.65 23.79
CA GLN A 422 10.49 31.27 23.59
C GLN A 422 11.54 30.84 24.64
N ASP A 423 12.81 30.72 24.25
CA ASP A 423 13.95 30.55 25.19
C ASP A 423 14.21 31.86 25.95
N ALA A 424 14.21 31.80 27.28
CA ALA A 424 14.48 32.92 28.18
C ALA A 424 15.89 33.54 28.03
N LYS A 425 16.78 32.95 27.23
CA LYS A 425 18.09 33.53 26.86
C LYS A 425 18.17 34.10 25.45
N GLY A 426 17.14 33.94 24.61
CA GLY A 426 17.07 34.54 23.27
C GLY A 426 18.16 34.09 22.28
N ARG A 427 18.90 33.00 22.56
CA ARG A 427 20.06 32.58 21.73
C ARG A 427 19.66 31.79 20.49
N PHE A 428 18.49 31.18 20.50
CA PHE A 428 17.82 30.66 19.31
C PHE A 428 16.57 31.50 19.09
N ASN A 429 16.67 32.47 18.19
CA ASN A 429 15.58 33.37 17.84
C ASN A 429 14.53 32.60 17.02
N LEU A 430 13.24 32.72 17.36
CA LEU A 430 12.13 32.21 16.53
C LEU A 430 11.87 33.15 15.33
N SER A 431 12.94 33.59 14.67
CA SER A 431 12.93 34.51 13.54
C SER A 431 12.76 33.77 12.21
N ASN A 432 11.55 33.28 11.96
CA ASN A 432 10.99 33.10 10.62
C ASN A 432 11.79 32.26 9.58
N GLU A 433 12.57 31.24 9.98
CA GLU A 433 13.03 30.16 9.07
C GLU A 433 11.87 29.20 8.65
N TYR A 434 10.69 29.75 8.36
CA TYR A 434 9.53 29.02 7.81
C TYR A 434 9.87 28.26 6.52
N TRP A 435 10.90 28.71 5.79
CA TRP A 435 11.38 28.12 4.54
C TRP A 435 12.26 26.88 4.72
N GLU A 436 12.85 26.65 5.89
CA GLU A 436 13.69 25.47 6.15
C GLU A 436 13.00 24.41 7.03
N GLY A 437 11.80 24.70 7.55
CA GLY A 437 10.95 23.71 8.23
C GLY A 437 11.52 23.15 9.54
N LYS A 438 12.53 23.81 10.12
CA LYS A 438 13.16 23.48 11.41
C LYS A 438 12.34 24.07 12.57
N TRP A 439 12.28 23.35 13.68
CA TRP A 439 11.57 23.78 14.90
C TRP A 439 12.35 23.44 16.16
N TYR A 440 12.31 24.32 17.15
CA TYR A 440 12.91 24.14 18.48
C TYR A 440 11.95 24.60 19.58
N GLY A 441 11.97 23.96 20.75
CA GLY A 441 11.20 24.38 21.92
C GLY A 441 11.65 23.67 23.19
N SER A 442 11.45 24.29 24.36
CA SER A 442 11.87 23.70 25.64
C SER A 442 10.98 24.12 26.81
N PHE A 443 10.74 23.19 27.74
CA PHE A 443 10.13 23.42 29.06
C PHE A 443 11.09 23.10 30.19
N GLU A 444 10.82 23.68 31.37
CA GLU A 444 11.35 23.21 32.64
C GLU A 444 10.24 22.56 33.48
N GLY A 445 10.63 21.65 34.37
CA GLY A 445 9.73 20.80 35.14
C GLY A 445 10.28 20.51 36.54
N ASN A 446 9.50 19.81 37.35
CA ASN A 446 9.80 19.59 38.77
C ASN A 446 10.72 18.37 39.01
N GLY A 447 11.09 17.66 37.94
CA GLY A 447 11.90 16.45 38.01
C GLY A 447 13.40 16.68 37.95
N THR A 448 14.13 15.64 37.52
CA THR A 448 15.60 15.62 37.56
C THR A 448 16.28 15.36 36.23
N LYS A 449 15.55 14.97 35.18
CA LYS A 449 16.14 14.56 33.89
C LYS A 449 16.14 15.67 32.85
N ASN A 450 17.19 15.71 32.05
CA ASN A 450 17.27 16.55 30.86
C ASN A 450 16.96 15.66 29.65
N ILE A 451 15.83 15.91 29.00
CA ILE A 451 15.30 15.10 27.91
C ILE A 451 15.36 15.93 26.62
N LEU A 452 15.90 15.34 25.55
CA LEU A 452 15.89 15.92 24.20
C LEU A 452 15.13 14.99 23.26
N ILE A 453 14.23 15.53 22.44
CA ILE A 453 13.49 14.82 21.40
C ILE A 453 13.97 15.33 20.03
N ILE A 454 14.29 14.43 19.11
CA ILE A 454 14.66 14.78 17.72
C ILE A 454 13.89 13.96 16.67
N GLY A 455 13.81 14.47 15.44
CA GLY A 455 13.22 13.77 14.29
C GLY A 455 12.45 14.68 13.33
N ASN A 456 11.27 14.24 12.89
CA ASN A 456 10.39 15.00 11.99
C ASN A 456 9.10 15.50 12.68
N SER A 457 8.10 15.94 11.91
CA SER A 457 6.92 16.67 12.41
C SER A 457 6.09 15.94 13.47
N ILE A 458 6.22 14.62 13.60
CA ILE A 458 5.57 13.83 14.66
C ILE A 458 6.37 13.72 15.96
N SER A 459 7.63 14.17 16.01
CA SER A 459 8.39 14.32 17.27
C SER A 459 7.69 15.30 18.23
N ARG A 460 7.03 16.30 17.63
CA ARG A 460 6.15 17.27 18.29
C ARG A 460 5.01 16.61 19.07
N ASP A 461 4.42 15.56 18.52
CA ASP A 461 3.25 14.92 19.12
C ASP A 461 3.63 14.19 20.44
N VAL A 462 4.83 13.57 20.47
CA VAL A 462 5.41 13.01 21.71
C VAL A 462 5.81 14.12 22.71
N PHE A 463 6.36 15.24 22.23
CA PHE A 463 6.76 16.37 23.07
C PHE A 463 5.60 16.90 23.93
N TYR A 464 4.43 17.15 23.35
CA TYR A 464 3.28 17.63 24.13
C TYR A 464 2.77 16.59 25.12
N GLY A 465 2.70 15.32 24.73
CA GLY A 465 2.34 14.23 25.66
C GLY A 465 3.24 14.17 26.89
N MET A 466 4.53 14.47 26.72
CA MET A 466 5.50 14.52 27.82
C MET A 466 5.41 15.81 28.65
N VAL A 467 5.07 16.97 28.08
CA VAL A 467 4.91 18.23 28.84
C VAL A 467 3.86 18.08 29.96
N ASP A 468 2.80 17.32 29.70
CA ASP A 468 1.78 16.99 30.69
C ASP A 468 2.13 15.76 31.53
N GLU A 469 2.24 14.57 30.92
CA GLU A 469 2.32 13.31 31.68
C GLU A 469 3.68 13.05 32.35
N TRP A 470 4.73 13.85 32.10
CA TRP A 470 6.10 13.64 32.62
C TRP A 470 6.65 14.79 33.48
N ARG A 471 5.83 15.75 33.91
CA ARG A 471 6.29 16.98 34.59
C ARG A 471 7.04 16.77 35.92
N ASP A 472 6.89 15.60 36.54
CA ASP A 472 7.63 15.11 37.71
C ASP A 472 8.98 14.44 37.37
N VAL A 473 9.18 14.04 36.12
CA VAL A 473 10.36 13.27 35.67
C VAL A 473 11.45 14.19 35.12
N TYR A 474 11.09 15.16 34.29
CA TYR A 474 12.06 16.06 33.67
C TYR A 474 12.32 17.32 34.52
N LYS A 475 13.60 17.70 34.62
CA LYS A 475 14.00 19.06 34.96
C LYS A 475 13.88 19.96 33.72
N ARG A 476 14.26 19.43 32.56
CA ARG A 476 14.15 20.12 31.26
C ARG A 476 13.75 19.14 30.18
N LEU A 477 12.78 19.53 29.35
CA LEU A 477 12.29 18.78 28.20
C LEU A 477 12.41 19.67 26.96
N THR A 478 13.22 19.26 26.00
CA THR A 478 13.55 20.02 24.79
C THR A 478 13.19 19.20 23.54
N THR A 479 12.74 19.85 22.46
CA THR A 479 12.50 19.20 21.16
C THR A 479 13.20 19.97 20.03
N TYR A 480 13.71 19.24 19.03
CA TYR A 480 14.27 19.80 17.80
C TYR A 480 13.92 18.91 16.59
N TYR A 481 13.12 19.40 15.65
CA TYR A 481 12.66 18.59 14.51
C TYR A 481 12.65 19.35 13.18
N VAL A 482 12.68 18.59 12.07
CA VAL A 482 12.66 19.14 10.70
C VAL A 482 11.55 18.46 9.88
N ASN A 483 10.67 19.27 9.28
CA ASN A 483 9.52 18.78 8.51
C ASN A 483 9.94 17.91 7.32
N ARG A 484 9.26 16.76 7.11
CA ARG A 484 9.51 15.76 6.04
C ARG A 484 10.91 15.09 6.02
N VAL A 485 11.81 15.32 6.99
CA VAL A 485 13.21 14.79 6.98
C VAL A 485 13.49 13.77 8.10
N VAL A 486 13.96 12.55 7.80
CA VAL A 486 14.35 11.57 8.85
C VAL A 486 15.87 11.63 9.15
N PRO A 487 16.32 11.60 10.44
CA PRO A 487 17.70 11.94 10.83
C PRO A 487 18.87 11.12 10.29
N PHE A 488 18.61 9.97 9.65
CA PHE A 488 19.64 9.05 9.19
C PHE A 488 19.82 9.04 7.66
N GLN A 489 18.89 9.64 6.91
CA GLN A 489 18.71 9.38 5.49
C GLN A 489 19.46 10.36 4.56
N ASN A 490 19.99 9.85 3.44
CA ASN A 490 20.45 10.66 2.30
C ASN A 490 19.93 10.05 0.98
N VAL A 491 18.74 10.44 0.53
CA VAL A 491 18.13 9.85 -0.68
C VAL A 491 18.71 10.45 -1.97
N PRO A 492 19.12 9.63 -2.95
CA PRO A 492 19.22 10.06 -4.33
C PRO A 492 17.81 10.13 -4.96
N GLY A 493 17.33 11.32 -5.33
CA GLY A 493 16.08 11.47 -6.10
C GLY A 493 14.79 11.68 -5.29
N THR A 494 14.84 12.51 -4.24
CA THR A 494 13.64 13.10 -3.60
C THR A 494 13.94 14.53 -3.14
N ASP A 495 13.00 15.46 -3.29
CA ASP A 495 13.17 16.89 -2.98
C ASP A 495 13.18 17.25 -1.47
N ALA A 496 13.40 16.28 -0.59
CA ALA A 496 13.48 16.52 0.85
C ALA A 496 14.81 17.20 1.23
N PRO A 497 14.80 18.32 1.99
CA PRO A 497 16.02 19.04 2.32
C PRO A 497 16.92 18.22 3.26
N LYS A 498 18.23 18.22 2.98
CA LYS A 498 19.22 17.51 3.80
C LYS A 498 19.48 18.25 5.11
N HIS A 499 19.43 17.53 6.23
CA HIS A 499 19.75 18.09 7.56
C HIS A 499 20.70 17.19 8.37
N ASP A 500 21.64 17.79 9.10
CA ASP A 500 22.62 17.08 9.93
C ASP A 500 22.28 17.17 11.43
N PHE A 501 21.48 16.21 11.89
CA PHE A 501 21.15 16.04 13.31
C PHE A 501 22.35 15.65 14.18
N LEU A 502 23.45 15.13 13.62
CA LEU A 502 24.65 14.80 14.40
C LEU A 502 25.48 16.07 14.67
N GLY A 503 25.62 16.94 13.67
CA GLY A 503 26.21 18.28 13.85
C GLY A 503 25.44 19.14 14.86
N PHE A 504 24.10 19.07 14.87
CA PHE A 504 23.28 19.70 15.91
C PHE A 504 23.60 19.14 17.32
N LEU A 505 23.69 17.81 17.46
CA LEU A 505 24.02 17.17 18.74
C LEU A 505 25.45 17.47 19.23
N GLU A 506 26.41 17.78 18.34
CA GLU A 506 27.75 18.25 18.71
C GLU A 506 27.77 19.69 19.24
N GLN A 507 26.77 20.51 18.87
CA GLN A 507 26.65 21.91 19.29
C GLN A 507 25.69 22.11 20.47
N PHE A 508 25.01 21.06 20.92
CA PHE A 508 23.99 21.15 21.98
C PHE A 508 24.63 21.28 23.37
N GLU A 509 24.63 22.50 23.92
CA GLU A 509 25.30 22.88 25.19
C GLU A 509 24.82 22.17 26.48
N HIS A 510 23.76 21.36 26.43
CA HIS A 510 23.09 20.86 27.63
C HIS A 510 23.22 19.34 27.75
N PRO A 511 23.56 18.81 28.94
CA PRO A 511 23.78 17.37 29.12
C PRO A 511 22.47 16.61 28.92
N ILE A 512 22.47 15.59 28.06
CA ILE A 512 21.26 14.81 27.75
C ILE A 512 21.23 13.53 28.60
N ASP A 513 20.24 13.43 29.49
CA ASP A 513 19.96 12.18 30.22
C ASP A 513 19.23 11.17 29.33
N ILE A 514 18.25 11.63 28.55
CA ILE A 514 17.43 10.80 27.64
C ILE A 514 17.31 11.49 26.28
N LEU A 515 17.75 10.83 25.20
CA LEU A 515 17.56 11.29 23.81
C LEU A 515 16.51 10.44 23.11
N ILE A 516 15.35 11.01 22.81
CA ILE A 516 14.27 10.36 22.06
C ILE A 516 14.44 10.67 20.57
N VAL A 517 14.28 9.65 19.72
CA VAL A 517 14.25 9.80 18.26
C VAL A 517 12.93 9.26 17.72
N ARG A 518 12.06 10.14 17.20
CA ARG A 518 10.73 9.81 16.69
C ARG A 518 10.59 10.26 15.25
N ASN A 519 10.20 9.37 14.35
CA ASN A 519 10.05 9.68 12.93
C ASN A 519 8.83 8.96 12.37
N THR A 520 8.14 9.59 11.43
CA THR A 520 7.28 8.85 10.50
C THR A 520 8.05 8.42 9.25
N TYR A 521 7.56 7.35 8.63
CA TYR A 521 8.22 6.60 7.56
C TYR A 521 7.34 6.42 6.31
N TYR A 522 6.15 7.04 6.26
CA TYR A 522 5.15 6.79 5.20
C TYR A 522 5.60 7.24 3.79
N THR A 523 6.55 8.17 3.69
CA THR A 523 7.12 8.66 2.42
C THR A 523 8.23 7.76 1.87
N LEU A 524 8.60 6.69 2.57
CA LEU A 524 9.71 5.83 2.18
C LEU A 524 9.27 4.76 1.17
N LYS A 525 9.90 4.76 -0.02
CA LYS A 525 9.69 3.71 -1.03
C LYS A 525 10.03 2.32 -0.43
N PRO A 526 9.24 1.26 -0.67
CA PRO A 526 9.45 -0.05 -0.06
C PRO A 526 10.86 -0.62 -0.21
N ASP A 527 11.51 -0.38 -1.36
CA ASP A 527 12.85 -0.87 -1.66
C ASP A 527 13.93 -0.20 -0.79
N TYR A 528 13.74 1.08 -0.42
CA TYR A 528 14.61 1.78 0.53
C TYR A 528 14.53 1.14 1.92
N ILE A 529 13.30 0.80 2.37
CA ILE A 529 13.05 0.14 3.65
C ILE A 529 13.71 -1.25 3.67
N GLN A 530 13.57 -2.03 2.60
CA GLN A 530 14.11 -3.40 2.52
C GLN A 530 15.64 -3.49 2.40
N GLY A 531 16.32 -2.42 1.99
CA GLY A 531 17.77 -2.40 1.75
C GLY A 531 18.54 -1.34 2.55
N PRO A 532 18.78 -0.15 1.97
CA PRO A 532 19.71 0.85 2.52
C PRO A 532 19.32 1.39 3.91
N MET A 533 18.02 1.47 4.23
CA MET A 533 17.52 2.07 5.48
C MET A 533 18.20 1.52 6.74
N PHE A 534 18.37 0.20 6.84
CA PHE A 534 18.99 -0.42 8.01
C PHE A 534 20.43 0.08 8.22
N LYS A 535 21.22 0.17 7.15
CA LYS A 535 22.63 0.61 7.21
C LYS A 535 22.74 2.07 7.64
N GLU A 536 21.85 2.91 7.14
CA GLU A 536 21.78 4.34 7.48
C GLU A 536 21.34 4.55 8.94
N MET A 537 20.27 3.89 9.39
CA MET A 537 19.88 3.88 10.80
C MET A 537 21.00 3.37 11.72
N GLN A 538 21.65 2.25 11.38
CA GLN A 538 22.69 1.65 12.21
C GLN A 538 23.93 2.57 12.35
N ASN A 539 24.28 3.33 11.30
CA ASN A 539 25.31 4.36 11.33
C ASN A 539 24.93 5.55 12.22
N PHE A 540 23.65 5.97 12.20
CA PHE A 540 23.16 7.07 13.03
C PHE A 540 23.07 6.67 14.52
N TYR A 541 22.33 5.62 14.85
CA TYR A 541 22.04 5.22 16.23
C TYR A 541 23.29 4.74 17.00
N SER A 542 24.30 4.18 16.32
CA SER A 542 25.56 3.80 16.97
C SER A 542 26.31 5.01 17.56
N LYS A 543 26.18 6.20 16.96
CA LYS A 543 26.85 7.45 17.38
C LYS A 543 26.18 8.15 18.55
N LEU A 544 24.87 7.94 18.76
CA LEU A 544 24.11 8.62 19.83
C LEU A 544 24.63 8.35 21.24
N ASN A 545 25.36 7.24 21.42
CA ASN A 545 26.03 6.89 22.68
C ASN A 545 27.05 7.94 23.17
N LYS A 546 27.51 8.85 22.28
CA LYS A 546 28.39 10.00 22.60
C LYS A 546 27.65 11.15 23.28
N TYR A 547 26.38 11.38 22.91
CA TYR A 547 25.64 12.60 23.26
C TYR A 547 24.70 12.43 24.46
N ALA A 548 24.19 11.21 24.67
CA ALA A 548 23.22 10.93 25.73
C ALA A 548 23.63 9.77 26.65
N LYS A 549 23.16 9.82 27.90
CA LYS A 549 23.30 8.69 28.85
C LYS A 549 22.42 7.51 28.45
N GLN A 550 21.25 7.78 27.88
CA GLN A 550 20.30 6.82 27.35
C GLN A 550 19.64 7.40 26.09
N ALA A 551 19.33 6.54 25.12
CA ALA A 551 18.57 6.92 23.94
C ALA A 551 17.31 6.05 23.80
N VAL A 552 16.32 6.53 23.05
CA VAL A 552 15.06 5.83 22.79
C VAL A 552 14.78 5.81 21.29
N ILE A 553 14.63 4.59 20.76
CA ILE A 553 14.20 4.30 19.38
C ILE A 553 12.72 3.96 19.44
N MET A 554 11.91 4.60 18.60
CA MET A 554 10.47 4.40 18.55
C MET A 554 10.07 3.76 17.23
N ASP A 555 9.15 2.80 17.29
CA ASP A 555 8.47 2.29 16.10
C ASP A 555 7.47 3.31 15.52
N SER A 556 6.76 2.91 14.47
CA SER A 556 5.72 3.72 13.84
C SER A 556 4.42 3.63 14.65
N ALA A 557 4.17 4.57 15.57
CA ALA A 557 2.87 4.65 16.27
C ALA A 557 1.74 5.05 15.31
N GLU A 558 2.06 5.89 14.32
CA GLU A 558 1.09 6.56 13.47
C GLU A 558 0.28 5.55 12.67
N MET A 559 -1.04 5.57 12.84
CA MET A 559 -1.90 4.84 11.92
C MET A 559 -1.83 5.59 10.59
N THR A 560 -1.47 4.90 9.50
CA THR A 560 -1.81 5.34 8.14
C THR A 560 -3.30 5.14 7.94
N SER A 561 -4.09 5.82 8.78
CA SER A 561 -5.53 5.74 8.80
C SER A 561 -6.06 6.42 7.54
N GLN A 562 -7.11 5.85 6.97
CA GLN A 562 -7.95 6.57 6.02
C GLN A 562 -8.81 7.62 6.75
N LEU A 563 -8.28 8.25 7.80
CA LEU A 563 -8.83 9.44 8.44
C LEU A 563 -8.53 10.63 7.53
N ASP A 564 -9.36 10.72 6.52
CA ASP A 564 -9.66 12.00 5.90
C ASP A 564 -10.67 12.72 6.81
N VAL A 565 -10.39 13.97 7.16
CA VAL A 565 -11.29 14.79 8.00
C VAL A 565 -12.62 15.01 7.28
N GLU A 566 -12.62 15.08 5.94
CA GLU A 566 -13.83 15.17 5.13
C GLU A 566 -14.66 13.87 5.18
N LYS A 567 -14.00 12.72 5.25
CA LYS A 567 -14.65 11.42 5.48
C LYS A 567 -15.27 11.34 6.87
N TYR A 568 -14.58 11.81 7.92
CA TYR A 568 -15.14 11.87 9.28
C TYR A 568 -16.36 12.81 9.37
N LYS A 569 -16.25 14.04 8.87
CA LYS A 569 -17.36 15.00 8.77
C LYS A 569 -18.58 14.40 8.08
N LYS A 570 -18.37 13.72 6.95
CA LYS A 570 -19.43 13.08 6.17
C LYS A 570 -20.06 11.89 6.88
N ILE A 571 -19.28 11.04 7.57
CA ILE A 571 -19.79 9.94 8.39
C ILE A 571 -20.74 10.46 9.47
N VAL A 572 -20.36 11.55 10.16
CA VAL A 572 -21.21 12.20 11.17
C VAL A 572 -22.46 12.82 10.53
N ALA A 573 -22.34 13.52 9.41
CA ALA A 573 -23.48 14.13 8.70
C ALA A 573 -24.47 13.09 8.13
N ASP A 574 -23.97 11.96 7.61
CA ASP A 574 -24.75 10.80 7.15
C ASP A 574 -25.30 9.94 8.31
N LYS A 575 -25.02 10.32 9.57
CA LYS A 575 -25.44 9.64 10.81
C LYS A 575 -24.99 8.17 10.91
N GLN A 576 -23.79 7.90 10.39
CA GLN A 576 -23.09 6.62 10.52
C GLN A 576 -22.17 6.66 11.76
N SER A 577 -21.86 5.51 12.37
CA SER A 577 -20.93 5.51 13.52
C SER A 577 -19.50 5.87 13.08
N PRO A 578 -18.81 6.79 13.76
CA PRO A 578 -17.38 7.05 13.58
C PRO A 578 -16.47 5.82 13.73
N ASP A 579 -16.93 4.76 14.41
CA ASP A 579 -16.17 3.52 14.61
C ASP A 579 -15.63 2.90 13.31
N ILE A 580 -16.26 3.16 12.15
CA ILE A 580 -15.82 2.64 10.85
C ILE A 580 -14.47 3.22 10.37
N LEU A 581 -13.90 4.17 11.11
CA LEU A 581 -12.56 4.71 10.91
C LEU A 581 -11.48 3.95 11.71
N ASN A 582 -11.88 3.12 12.68
CA ASN A 582 -10.98 2.29 13.47
C ASN A 582 -10.45 1.11 12.64
N LEU A 583 -9.22 0.68 12.90
CA LEU A 583 -8.49 -0.31 12.09
C LEU A 583 -8.34 -1.64 12.83
N SER A 584 -8.13 -2.75 12.12
CA SER A 584 -7.68 -4.00 12.76
C SER A 584 -6.25 -3.84 13.28
N TYR A 585 -6.00 -4.23 14.53
CA TYR A 585 -4.66 -4.23 15.12
C TYR A 585 -3.73 -5.21 14.40
N LYS A 586 -4.21 -6.42 14.07
CA LYS A 586 -3.46 -7.41 13.29
C LYS A 586 -3.14 -6.90 11.89
N GLU A 587 -4.06 -6.20 11.23
CA GLU A 587 -3.80 -5.63 9.90
C GLU A 587 -2.78 -4.47 9.96
N LEU A 588 -2.92 -3.55 10.92
CA LEU A 588 -1.96 -2.45 11.10
C LEU A 588 -0.56 -2.97 11.48
N ARG A 589 -0.48 -3.96 12.38
CA ARG A 589 0.79 -4.57 12.79
C ARG A 589 1.43 -5.37 11.65
N LYS A 590 0.62 -5.92 10.74
CA LYS A 590 1.05 -6.61 9.53
C LYS A 590 1.55 -5.66 8.44
N SER A 591 0.85 -4.54 8.18
CA SER A 591 1.31 -3.54 7.20
C SER A 591 2.62 -2.88 7.63
N LYS A 592 2.80 -2.63 8.93
CA LYS A 592 4.04 -2.12 9.54
C LYS A 592 5.13 -3.17 9.78
N GLN A 593 4.89 -4.46 9.55
CA GLN A 593 5.80 -5.53 9.99
C GLN A 593 7.24 -5.35 9.48
N MET A 594 7.39 -5.05 8.19
CA MET A 594 8.69 -4.83 7.53
C MET A 594 9.44 -3.64 8.14
N LEU A 595 8.75 -2.52 8.36
CA LEU A 595 9.30 -1.32 8.97
C LEU A 595 9.75 -1.58 10.41
N ASN A 596 8.89 -2.22 11.21
CA ASN A 596 9.19 -2.54 12.60
C ASN A 596 10.33 -3.58 12.71
N GLN A 597 10.49 -4.50 11.76
CA GLN A 597 11.66 -5.39 11.65
C GLN A 597 12.96 -4.59 11.43
N VAL A 598 12.97 -3.61 10.52
CA VAL A 598 14.16 -2.76 10.29
C VAL A 598 14.51 -1.93 11.53
N ILE A 599 13.52 -1.28 12.16
CA ILE A 599 13.71 -0.47 13.38
C ILE A 599 14.24 -1.34 14.54
N SER A 600 13.63 -2.52 14.77
CA SER A 600 14.02 -3.44 15.85
C SER A 600 15.39 -4.08 15.64
N SER A 601 15.88 -4.17 14.41
CA SER A 601 17.21 -4.73 14.10
C SER A 601 18.38 -3.81 14.49
N VAL A 602 18.12 -2.52 14.75
CA VAL A 602 19.16 -1.51 15.03
C VAL A 602 19.83 -1.75 16.38
N LYS A 603 21.14 -2.07 16.36
CA LYS A 603 21.94 -2.34 17.56
C LYS A 603 22.55 -1.06 18.11
N CYS A 604 22.19 -0.71 19.35
CA CYS A 604 22.72 0.46 20.05
C CYS A 604 22.79 0.17 21.57
N PRO A 605 23.99 0.10 22.19
CA PRO A 605 24.14 -0.36 23.58
C PRO A 605 23.39 0.45 24.66
N LYS A 606 23.16 1.76 24.46
CA LYS A 606 22.41 2.61 25.40
C LYS A 606 20.97 2.91 24.94
N CYS A 607 20.47 2.25 23.89
CA CYS A 607 19.14 2.50 23.35
C CYS A 607 18.08 1.58 23.95
N ILE A 608 16.91 2.12 24.27
CA ILE A 608 15.67 1.35 24.49
C ILE A 608 14.84 1.41 23.19
N GLN A 609 14.27 0.28 22.77
CA GLN A 609 13.24 0.23 21.73
C GLN A 609 11.85 0.21 22.36
N VAL A 610 10.95 1.08 21.88
CA VAL A 610 9.56 1.23 22.37
C VAL A 610 8.57 0.97 21.22
N ASP A 611 7.60 0.09 21.49
CA ASP A 611 6.40 -0.17 20.68
C ASP A 611 5.33 0.86 21.08
N LEU A 612 5.23 1.95 20.32
CA LEU A 612 4.22 3.00 20.49
C LEU A 612 2.90 2.65 19.80
N THR A 613 2.84 1.64 18.93
CA THR A 613 1.60 1.19 18.28
C THR A 613 0.52 0.84 19.33
N ARG A 614 0.94 0.34 20.50
CA ARG A 614 0.04 0.06 21.65
C ARG A 614 -0.63 1.27 22.29
N ALA A 615 -0.10 2.48 22.14
CA ALA A 615 -0.70 3.69 22.73
C ALA A 615 -2.13 3.96 22.23
N PHE A 616 -2.49 3.37 21.08
CA PHE A 616 -3.78 3.56 20.40
C PHE A 616 -4.50 2.25 20.06
N CYS A 617 -4.02 1.08 20.47
CA CYS A 617 -4.57 -0.20 20.00
C CYS A 617 -4.69 -1.26 21.10
N ASP A 618 -5.86 -1.90 21.17
CA ASP A 618 -6.09 -3.10 21.95
C ASP A 618 -6.01 -4.36 21.06
N HIS A 619 -5.05 -5.23 21.41
CA HIS A 619 -4.78 -6.47 20.72
C HIS A 619 -5.73 -7.62 21.06
N PHE A 620 -6.49 -7.54 22.16
CA PHE A 620 -7.48 -8.55 22.57
C PHE A 620 -8.76 -8.43 21.73
N VAL A 621 -9.26 -7.21 21.55
CA VAL A 621 -10.41 -6.89 20.67
C VAL A 621 -9.99 -6.56 19.23
N ASP A 622 -8.71 -6.77 18.90
CA ASP A 622 -8.12 -6.55 17.57
C ASP A 622 -8.39 -5.16 16.97
N THR A 623 -8.49 -4.13 17.80
CA THR A 623 -8.96 -2.79 17.41
C THR A 623 -7.89 -1.73 17.66
N CYS A 624 -7.63 -0.92 16.65
CA CYS A 624 -6.81 0.29 16.69
C CYS A 624 -7.71 1.51 16.57
N TYR A 625 -7.76 2.30 17.64
CA TYR A 625 -8.63 3.46 17.78
C TYR A 625 -8.06 4.68 17.05
N VAL A 626 -8.77 5.11 16.02
CA VAL A 626 -8.67 6.43 15.37
C VAL A 626 -9.66 7.39 16.03
N VAL A 627 -10.84 6.88 16.37
CA VAL A 627 -11.88 7.51 17.19
C VAL A 627 -12.07 6.65 18.45
N GLU A 628 -12.09 7.27 19.63
CA GLU A 628 -12.49 6.59 20.87
C GLU A 628 -14.00 6.25 20.86
N PRO A 629 -14.46 5.26 21.66
CA PRO A 629 -15.90 4.91 21.78
C PRO A 629 -16.82 6.04 22.29
N ASN A 630 -16.24 7.15 22.76
CA ASN A 630 -16.93 8.37 23.15
C ASN A 630 -17.04 9.41 22.00
N GLY A 631 -16.50 9.09 20.82
CA GLY A 631 -16.50 9.91 19.62
C GLY A 631 -15.35 10.92 19.49
N LEU A 632 -14.40 10.97 20.42
CA LEU A 632 -13.23 11.87 20.36
C LEU A 632 -12.15 11.32 19.42
N LEU A 633 -11.56 12.19 18.58
CA LEU A 633 -10.47 11.81 17.67
C LEU A 633 -9.12 11.72 18.38
N LEU A 634 -8.39 10.63 18.13
CA LEU A 634 -6.99 10.43 18.57
C LEU A 634 -5.96 10.92 17.54
N PHE A 635 -6.39 11.17 16.30
CA PHE A 635 -5.56 11.66 15.19
C PHE A 635 -6.21 12.90 14.55
N ARG A 636 -5.38 13.83 14.04
CA ARG A 636 -5.86 15.03 13.30
C ARG A 636 -5.79 14.87 11.78
N ASP A 637 -4.98 13.92 11.32
CA ASP A 637 -4.74 13.57 9.92
C ASP A 637 -4.23 12.11 9.85
N SER A 638 -3.94 11.60 8.65
CA SER A 638 -3.48 10.22 8.40
C SER A 638 -2.09 9.86 8.97
N VAL A 639 -1.46 10.72 9.77
CA VAL A 639 -0.10 10.54 10.31
C VAL A 639 0.03 11.08 11.75
N HIS A 640 -0.56 12.22 12.07
CA HIS A 640 -0.30 12.91 13.34
C HIS A 640 -1.42 12.75 14.38
N ALA A 641 -1.02 12.74 15.65
CA ALA A 641 -1.94 12.69 16.78
C ALA A 641 -2.73 14.01 16.97
N SER A 642 -3.94 13.90 17.50
CA SER A 642 -4.68 15.01 18.11
C SER A 642 -4.05 15.37 19.48
N TYR A 643 -4.47 16.46 20.14
CA TYR A 643 -3.94 16.74 21.49
C TYR A 643 -4.33 15.66 22.50
N LEU A 644 -5.49 15.01 22.35
CA LEU A 644 -5.84 13.82 23.12
C LEU A 644 -4.85 12.69 22.82
N GLY A 645 -4.60 12.38 21.55
CA GLY A 645 -3.66 11.31 21.16
C GLY A 645 -2.22 11.56 21.61
N CYS A 646 -1.77 12.82 21.68
CA CYS A 646 -0.49 13.19 22.27
C CYS A 646 -0.40 12.75 23.75
N LEU A 647 -1.46 12.95 24.53
CA LEU A 647 -1.48 12.53 25.94
C LEU A 647 -1.41 11.00 26.09
N HIS A 648 -2.10 10.23 25.22
CA HIS A 648 -1.98 8.76 25.18
C HIS A 648 -0.54 8.31 24.89
N LEU A 649 0.14 8.94 23.92
CA LEU A 649 1.57 8.69 23.65
C LEU A 649 2.46 9.02 24.85
N GLY A 650 2.20 10.13 25.55
CA GLY A 650 2.94 10.56 26.74
C GLY A 650 2.84 9.55 27.89
N ARG A 651 1.62 9.08 28.18
CA ARG A 651 1.34 8.07 29.21
C ARG A 651 1.97 6.71 28.89
N HIS A 652 1.69 6.17 27.71
CA HIS A 652 2.21 4.86 27.28
C HIS A 652 3.74 4.81 27.29
N LEU A 653 4.40 5.89 26.85
CA LEU A 653 5.86 6.02 26.91
C LEU A 653 6.39 6.04 28.37
N ARG A 654 5.64 6.61 29.33
CA ARG A 654 5.99 6.60 30.76
C ARG A 654 5.93 5.19 31.32
N GLU A 655 4.88 4.45 30.99
CA GLU A 655 4.65 3.08 31.45
C GLU A 655 5.71 2.11 30.93
N GLU A 656 6.00 2.09 29.62
CA GLU A 656 7.06 1.26 29.02
C GLU A 656 8.44 1.50 29.64
N LEU A 657 8.77 2.76 29.97
CA LEU A 657 10.06 3.14 30.56
C LEU A 657 10.12 2.97 32.10
N GLN A 658 8.97 2.79 32.77
CA GLN A 658 8.90 2.42 34.20
C GLN A 658 8.85 0.90 34.40
N LEU A 659 8.00 0.17 33.67
CA LEU A 659 7.81 -1.28 33.78
C LEU A 659 9.13 -2.06 33.66
N ARG A 660 10.00 -1.65 32.73
CA ARG A 660 11.31 -2.28 32.52
C ARG A 660 12.25 -2.14 33.72
N ARG A 661 12.06 -1.17 34.61
CA ARG A 661 12.81 -1.07 35.88
C ARG A 661 12.25 -2.02 36.94
N ALA A 662 10.94 -2.16 37.03
CA ALA A 662 10.29 -3.08 37.96
C ALA A 662 10.65 -4.55 37.65
N VAL A 663 10.58 -4.94 36.37
CA VAL A 663 10.98 -6.29 35.91
C VAL A 663 12.44 -6.59 36.23
N LEU A 664 13.35 -5.61 36.08
CA LEU A 664 14.77 -5.78 36.39
C LEU A 664 15.02 -5.97 37.91
N MET A 665 14.28 -5.28 38.78
CA MET A 665 14.36 -5.53 40.22
C MET A 665 13.81 -6.92 40.59
N LEU A 666 12.69 -7.34 39.99
CA LEU A 666 12.06 -8.63 40.28
C LEU A 666 12.94 -9.81 39.83
N THR A 667 13.65 -9.72 38.70
CA THR A 667 14.61 -10.77 38.31
C THR A 667 15.84 -10.81 39.21
N LEU A 668 16.34 -9.66 39.68
CA LEU A 668 17.43 -9.62 40.68
C LEU A 668 17.00 -10.23 42.03
N LEU A 669 15.77 -9.96 42.48
CA LEU A 669 15.20 -10.57 43.68
C LEU A 669 15.05 -12.10 43.52
N ALA A 670 14.53 -12.57 42.39
CA ALA A 670 14.38 -14.00 42.12
C ALA A 670 15.72 -14.76 42.09
N LEU A 671 16.77 -14.16 41.51
CA LEU A 671 18.14 -14.69 41.56
C LEU A 671 18.66 -14.80 43.00
N TYR A 672 18.40 -13.80 43.83
CA TYR A 672 18.76 -13.82 45.26
C TYR A 672 18.01 -14.94 46.02
N SER A 673 16.72 -15.16 45.71
CA SER A 673 15.93 -16.26 46.28
C SER A 673 16.45 -17.64 45.90
N MET A 674 16.87 -17.85 44.64
CA MET A 674 17.43 -19.14 44.20
C MET A 674 18.76 -19.48 44.90
N ILE A 675 19.62 -18.49 45.12
CA ILE A 675 20.89 -18.66 45.84
C ILE A 675 20.66 -19.03 47.31
N ALA A 676 19.64 -18.46 47.95
CA ALA A 676 19.25 -18.82 49.32
C ALA A 676 18.66 -20.24 49.43
N GLY A 677 17.85 -20.67 48.46
CA GLY A 677 17.12 -21.95 48.51
C GLY A 677 18.01 -23.19 48.57
N PHE A 678 19.18 -23.16 47.92
CA PHE A 678 20.14 -24.28 47.94
C PHE A 678 20.74 -24.58 49.32
N SER A 679 20.68 -23.63 50.26
CA SER A 679 21.20 -23.83 51.63
C SER A 679 20.19 -24.54 52.56
N TYR A 680 18.93 -24.70 52.14
CA TYR A 680 17.84 -25.16 53.02
C TYR A 680 17.43 -26.63 52.79
N TYR A 681 17.53 -27.14 51.55
CA TYR A 681 16.96 -28.44 51.17
C TYR A 681 17.82 -29.68 51.53
N GLY A 682 18.96 -29.51 52.21
CA GLY A 682 19.88 -30.61 52.53
C GLY A 682 19.49 -31.49 53.72
N SER A 683 18.42 -31.16 54.48
CA SER A 683 18.25 -31.66 55.86
C SER A 683 16.95 -32.39 56.20
N GLN A 684 15.96 -32.50 55.29
CA GLN A 684 14.62 -33.06 55.62
C GLN A 684 14.21 -34.34 54.87
N PHE A 685 15.09 -34.97 54.08
CA PHE A 685 14.71 -36.10 53.22
C PHE A 685 14.66 -37.48 53.93
N GLN A 686 14.24 -37.55 55.19
CA GLN A 686 14.37 -38.79 55.99
C GLN A 686 13.14 -39.21 56.82
N GLU A 687 12.03 -38.46 56.84
CA GLU A 687 10.95 -38.66 57.84
C GLU A 687 9.53 -38.83 57.26
N TYR A 688 9.36 -38.98 55.94
CA TYR A 688 8.02 -38.97 55.31
C TYR A 688 7.71 -40.19 54.42
N GLN A 689 7.83 -41.41 54.98
CA GLN A 689 7.50 -42.65 54.26
C GLN A 689 6.68 -43.67 55.08
N SER A 690 5.87 -43.24 56.05
CA SER A 690 5.11 -44.16 56.94
C SER A 690 3.72 -43.66 57.39
N GLN A 691 2.74 -43.64 56.47
CA GLN A 691 1.30 -43.89 56.77
C GLN A 691 0.48 -44.06 55.46
N LEU A 692 -0.57 -44.90 55.51
CA LEU A 692 -1.33 -45.39 54.32
C LEU A 692 -2.79 -45.76 54.66
N HIS A 693 -3.69 -45.69 53.67
CA HIS A 693 -5.13 -46.05 53.68
C HIS A 693 -6.04 -45.13 54.54
N VAL A 694 -7.38 -45.04 54.40
CA VAL A 694 -8.47 -45.98 53.97
C VAL A 694 -9.58 -45.26 53.11
N ASP A 695 -10.53 -46.01 52.55
CA ASP A 695 -11.54 -45.71 51.50
C ASP A 695 -12.89 -45.04 51.91
N GLY A 696 -13.71 -44.55 50.94
CA GLY A 696 -15.15 -44.21 51.11
C GLY A 696 -15.83 -43.27 50.05
N PRO A 697 -17.01 -43.57 49.43
CA PRO A 697 -17.63 -42.77 48.32
C PRO A 697 -19.12 -42.29 48.51
N PHE A 698 -19.81 -41.87 47.40
CA PHE A 698 -21.23 -41.37 47.17
C PHE A 698 -21.42 -39.83 47.11
N GLN A 699 -22.35 -39.18 46.35
CA GLN A 699 -23.08 -39.42 45.05
C GLN A 699 -23.73 -38.07 44.55
N ASN A 700 -24.46 -38.04 43.41
CA ASN A 700 -25.03 -36.82 42.75
C ASN A 700 -26.57 -36.68 42.87
N ASP A 701 -27.14 -35.49 42.55
CA ASP A 701 -28.46 -35.36 41.87
C ASP A 701 -28.73 -33.98 41.19
N GLU A 702 -29.64 -33.91 40.20
CA GLU A 702 -30.05 -32.70 39.42
C GLU A 702 -31.58 -32.55 39.28
N LYS A 703 -32.14 -31.32 39.13
CA LYS A 703 -33.52 -31.09 38.58
C LYS A 703 -33.69 -29.78 37.75
N GLN A 704 -34.68 -29.79 36.83
CA GLN A 704 -35.04 -28.70 35.88
C GLN A 704 -36.46 -28.14 36.11
N VAL A 705 -36.78 -26.97 35.52
CA VAL A 705 -38.15 -26.43 35.31
C VAL A 705 -38.25 -25.74 33.92
N GLN A 706 -39.44 -25.64 33.32
CA GLN A 706 -39.73 -25.05 31.99
C GLN A 706 -40.63 -23.79 32.06
N GLY A 707 -40.70 -23.00 30.97
CA GLY A 707 -41.59 -21.83 30.82
C GLY A 707 -42.44 -21.83 29.52
N PRO A 708 -43.19 -20.74 29.18
CA PRO A 708 -44.06 -20.74 27.99
C PRO A 708 -44.04 -19.49 27.05
N LYS A 709 -43.98 -19.77 25.73
CA LYS A 709 -44.81 -19.27 24.58
C LYS A 709 -45.24 -17.77 24.41
N LYS A 710 -45.59 -17.21 23.22
CA LYS A 710 -45.26 -17.41 21.76
C LYS A 710 -46.15 -16.48 20.88
N VAL A 711 -45.61 -15.69 19.92
CA VAL A 711 -46.37 -15.00 18.81
C VAL A 711 -45.56 -14.99 17.49
N ARG A 712 -46.24 -14.94 16.32
CA ARG A 712 -45.74 -14.90 14.91
C ARG A 712 -46.92 -14.57 13.96
N PRO A 713 -46.80 -14.41 12.61
CA PRO A 713 -45.63 -14.50 11.69
C PRO A 713 -45.25 -13.08 11.15
N LEU A 714 -44.62 -12.77 10.00
CA LEU A 714 -44.09 -13.40 8.75
C LEU A 714 -42.59 -13.00 8.57
N LEU A 715 -41.85 -13.16 7.45
CA LEU A 715 -42.05 -13.69 6.08
C LEU A 715 -40.84 -14.61 5.75
N ASN A 716 -40.93 -15.51 4.77
CA ASN A 716 -39.89 -16.55 4.51
C ASN A 716 -39.09 -16.30 3.23
N LEU A 717 -37.81 -16.69 3.24
CA LEU A 717 -37.24 -17.66 2.27
C LEU A 717 -35.84 -18.16 2.72
N ARG A 718 -35.78 -19.38 3.26
CA ARG A 718 -34.57 -20.23 3.37
C ARG A 718 -34.99 -21.70 3.17
N PRO A 719 -34.18 -22.55 2.51
CA PRO A 719 -34.47 -23.99 2.44
C PRO A 719 -34.35 -24.65 3.82
N LYS A 720 -35.17 -25.68 4.07
CA LYS A 720 -35.10 -26.51 5.28
C LYS A 720 -34.32 -27.78 5.01
N TYR A 721 -33.49 -28.20 5.96
CA TYR A 721 -33.26 -29.62 6.22
C TYR A 721 -34.11 -30.03 7.43
N ASN A 722 -34.82 -31.15 7.32
CA ASN A 722 -35.50 -31.78 8.45
C ASN A 722 -34.52 -32.72 9.15
N VAL A 723 -34.32 -32.55 10.45
CA VAL A 723 -33.59 -33.52 11.28
C VAL A 723 -34.58 -34.54 11.84
N HIS A 724 -34.66 -35.71 11.24
CA HIS A 724 -35.16 -36.90 11.92
C HIS A 724 -34.03 -37.55 12.74
N GLY A 725 -34.37 -38.10 13.90
CA GLY A 725 -33.38 -38.58 14.87
C GLY A 725 -32.72 -39.90 14.47
N GLY A 726 -31.50 -39.81 13.94
CA GLY A 726 -30.50 -40.89 14.01
C GLY A 726 -29.50 -40.60 15.14
N ARG A 727 -29.04 -41.63 15.86
CA ARG A 727 -28.02 -41.46 16.91
C ARG A 727 -26.65 -41.17 16.29
N VAL A 728 -26.23 -39.91 16.31
CA VAL A 728 -24.80 -39.57 16.16
C VAL A 728 -24.04 -40.17 17.35
N PRO A 729 -22.97 -40.95 17.16
CA PRO A 729 -22.16 -41.44 18.28
C PRO A 729 -21.58 -40.27 19.06
N LYS A 730 -21.72 -40.26 20.39
CA LYS A 730 -20.94 -39.33 21.22
C LYS A 730 -19.47 -39.71 21.09
N ALA A 731 -18.69 -38.86 20.42
CA ALA A 731 -17.24 -38.91 20.54
C ALA A 731 -16.88 -38.77 22.03
N LYS A 732 -16.19 -39.76 22.59
CA LYS A 732 -15.58 -39.61 23.92
C LYS A 732 -14.54 -38.49 23.83
N PRO A 733 -14.30 -37.72 24.91
CA PRO A 733 -13.07 -36.96 25.03
C PRO A 733 -11.89 -37.93 24.86
N LEU A 734 -10.94 -37.59 23.99
CA LEU A 734 -9.64 -38.26 23.99
C LEU A 734 -8.94 -37.89 25.30
N ALA A 735 -8.81 -38.87 26.18
CA ALA A 735 -8.05 -38.71 27.42
C ALA A 735 -6.56 -38.50 27.10
N LYS A 736 -5.83 -37.92 28.05
CA LYS A 736 -4.36 -37.80 27.97
C LYS A 736 -3.70 -39.16 28.21
N GLU A 737 -3.64 -39.99 27.17
CA GLU A 737 -2.90 -41.26 27.15
C GLU A 737 -1.82 -41.29 26.05
N ASP A 738 -1.01 -40.23 25.99
CA ASP A 738 0.31 -40.29 25.33
C ASP A 738 1.29 -41.09 26.20
N ALA A 739 1.03 -42.40 26.32
CA ALA A 739 1.79 -43.34 27.13
C ALA A 739 2.13 -44.61 26.33
N GLN A 740 3.37 -44.64 25.84
CA GLN A 740 4.20 -45.82 25.51
C GLN A 740 3.47 -47.17 25.32
N ARG A 741 3.38 -47.64 24.06
CA ARG A 741 3.34 -49.09 23.79
C ARG A 741 4.75 -49.63 23.64
N VAL A 742 5.00 -50.79 24.25
CA VAL A 742 6.25 -51.55 24.12
C VAL A 742 6.00 -52.73 23.20
N ASP A 743 6.98 -53.07 22.36
CA ASP A 743 7.01 -54.33 21.63
C ASP A 743 7.60 -55.42 22.54
N GLU A 744 6.75 -56.34 22.99
CA GLU A 744 7.09 -57.42 23.92
C GLU A 744 8.13 -58.41 23.35
N THR A 745 8.42 -58.38 22.04
CA THR A 745 9.41 -59.25 21.40
C THR A 745 10.80 -58.62 21.25
N THR A 746 10.93 -57.29 21.35
CA THR A 746 12.21 -56.59 21.12
C THR A 746 12.61 -55.62 22.23
N GLY A 747 11.70 -55.24 23.14
CA GLY A 747 11.98 -54.34 24.27
C GLY A 747 12.30 -52.89 23.88
N ALA A 748 12.27 -52.55 22.58
CA ALA A 748 12.59 -51.23 22.07
C ALA A 748 11.38 -50.29 22.15
N VAL A 749 11.50 -49.20 22.92
CA VAL A 749 10.47 -48.14 22.96
C VAL A 749 10.50 -47.34 21.66
N ARG A 750 9.66 -47.70 20.70
CA ARG A 750 9.43 -46.93 19.47
C ARG A 750 8.77 -45.59 19.81
N ARG A 751 9.58 -44.55 20.00
CA ARG A 751 9.10 -43.16 20.01
C ARG A 751 8.94 -42.69 18.56
N HIS A 752 7.81 -42.05 18.26
CA HIS A 752 7.68 -41.29 17.02
C HIS A 752 8.69 -40.14 17.07
N LEU A 753 9.52 -39.98 16.03
CA LEU A 753 10.55 -38.95 16.01
C LEU A 753 9.91 -37.59 15.67
N PRO A 754 9.95 -36.58 16.57
CA PRO A 754 9.45 -35.25 16.24
C PRO A 754 10.25 -34.62 15.09
N TYR A 755 9.61 -33.74 14.33
CA TYR A 755 10.14 -33.23 13.06
C TYR A 755 11.58 -32.70 13.20
N GLY A 756 12.50 -33.30 12.44
CA GLY A 756 13.90 -32.90 12.42
C GLY A 756 14.75 -33.34 13.61
N SER A 757 14.27 -34.25 14.48
CA SER A 757 15.07 -34.88 15.55
C SER A 757 15.87 -36.11 15.09
N GLY A 758 15.80 -36.45 13.79
CA GLY A 758 16.60 -37.51 13.14
C GLY A 758 17.67 -36.99 12.18
N ARG A 759 17.85 -35.66 12.08
CA ARG A 759 18.77 -35.02 11.13
C ARG A 759 20.21 -35.51 11.31
N ARG A 760 20.71 -36.22 10.30
CA ARG A 760 22.12 -36.61 10.17
C ARG A 760 23.01 -35.37 10.03
N VAL A 761 24.08 -35.32 10.80
CA VAL A 761 25.10 -34.25 10.70
C VAL A 761 26.16 -34.68 9.70
N GLU A 762 26.58 -33.76 8.82
CA GLU A 762 27.63 -33.96 7.80
C GLU A 762 27.48 -35.25 6.97
N MET A 763 26.24 -35.59 6.62
CA MET A 763 25.91 -36.83 5.89
C MET A 763 26.41 -38.12 6.57
N GLY A 764 26.44 -38.18 7.91
CA GLY A 764 26.59 -39.43 8.67
C GLY A 764 25.48 -40.46 8.36
N ALA A 765 25.66 -41.73 8.72
CA ALA A 765 24.75 -42.81 8.28
C ALA A 765 23.29 -42.62 8.76
N CYS A 766 22.32 -42.98 7.90
CA CYS A 766 20.90 -43.04 8.29
C CYS A 766 20.57 -44.37 9.01
N PRO A 767 19.82 -44.32 10.14
CA PRO A 767 19.48 -45.52 10.90
C PRO A 767 18.33 -46.31 10.22
N PRO A 768 18.46 -47.63 10.00
CA PRO A 768 17.46 -48.44 9.28
C PRO A 768 16.26 -48.80 10.17
N ILE A 769 15.51 -47.80 10.65
CA ILE A 769 14.43 -47.95 11.64
C ILE A 769 13.24 -48.75 11.08
N TYR A 770 12.93 -48.57 9.79
CA TYR A 770 11.72 -49.11 9.14
C TYR A 770 12.02 -50.18 8.09
N GLY A 771 13.10 -50.95 8.26
CA GLY A 771 13.51 -52.02 7.35
C GLY A 771 14.13 -51.50 6.06
N LYS A 772 13.91 -52.21 4.94
CA LYS A 772 14.45 -51.85 3.63
C LYS A 772 13.64 -50.72 2.99
N ILE A 773 14.05 -49.49 3.24
CA ILE A 773 13.60 -48.31 2.48
C ILE A 773 14.27 -48.30 1.10
N SER A 774 13.48 -48.04 0.05
CA SER A 774 13.96 -47.82 -1.32
C SER A 774 13.44 -46.50 -1.89
N VAL A 775 14.15 -45.92 -2.85
CA VAL A 775 13.70 -44.77 -3.64
C VAL A 775 13.34 -45.26 -5.04
N PHE A 776 12.16 -44.90 -5.53
CA PHE A 776 11.68 -45.22 -6.87
C PHE A 776 11.50 -43.95 -7.67
N VAL A 777 12.16 -43.86 -8.82
CA VAL A 777 12.05 -42.75 -9.77
C VAL A 777 11.54 -43.30 -11.09
N ALA A 778 10.36 -42.86 -11.49
CA ALA A 778 9.81 -43.12 -12.82
C ALA A 778 10.29 -42.06 -13.81
N TYR A 779 10.77 -42.48 -14.98
CA TYR A 779 11.13 -41.55 -16.05
C TYR A 779 10.81 -42.10 -17.44
N ARG A 780 10.98 -41.24 -18.45
CA ARG A 780 10.98 -41.57 -19.87
C ARG A 780 12.37 -41.32 -20.44
N LYS A 781 12.95 -42.29 -21.14
CA LYS A 781 14.33 -42.24 -21.63
C LYS A 781 14.69 -41.02 -22.46
N GLU A 782 13.82 -40.58 -23.37
CA GLU A 782 14.07 -39.43 -24.26
C GLU A 782 14.22 -38.10 -23.50
N GLU A 783 13.75 -38.03 -22.26
CA GLU A 783 13.73 -36.81 -21.45
C GLU A 783 14.81 -36.79 -20.35
N TYR A 784 15.50 -37.92 -20.11
CA TYR A 784 16.46 -38.05 -19.01
C TYR A 784 17.66 -37.11 -19.15
N ASP A 785 18.41 -37.25 -20.25
CA ASP A 785 19.60 -36.44 -20.53
C ASP A 785 19.30 -34.98 -20.84
N THR A 786 18.04 -34.64 -21.16
CA THR A 786 17.62 -33.30 -21.60
C THR A 786 16.93 -32.48 -20.50
N LYS A 787 16.20 -33.11 -19.57
CA LYS A 787 15.49 -32.44 -18.47
C LYS A 787 16.00 -32.82 -17.07
N TYR A 788 16.19 -34.12 -16.82
CA TYR A 788 16.24 -34.67 -15.46
C TYR A 788 17.66 -34.92 -14.89
N LYS A 789 18.68 -34.96 -15.74
CA LYS A 789 20.05 -35.38 -15.40
C LYS A 789 20.65 -34.68 -14.16
N ILE A 790 20.48 -33.36 -13.99
CA ILE A 790 20.99 -32.64 -12.81
C ILE A 790 20.23 -33.01 -11.52
N ALA A 791 18.91 -33.15 -11.58
CA ALA A 791 18.10 -33.55 -10.42
C ALA A 791 18.45 -34.98 -9.97
N GLN A 792 18.60 -35.89 -10.93
CA GLN A 792 18.96 -37.28 -10.68
C GLN A 792 20.42 -37.44 -10.24
N ALA A 793 21.33 -36.56 -10.67
CA ALA A 793 22.69 -36.51 -10.13
C ALA A 793 22.71 -36.15 -8.63
N SER A 794 21.89 -35.20 -8.16
CA SER A 794 21.87 -34.88 -6.73
C SER A 794 21.22 -35.95 -5.86
N LEU A 795 20.19 -36.64 -6.38
CA LEU A 795 19.64 -37.83 -5.73
C LEU A 795 20.68 -38.97 -5.66
N GLN A 796 21.38 -39.27 -6.75
CA GLN A 796 22.40 -40.33 -6.77
C GLN A 796 23.59 -39.97 -5.86
N CYS A 797 24.01 -38.70 -5.83
CA CYS A 797 25.05 -38.21 -4.92
C CYS A 797 24.65 -38.34 -3.44
N TYR A 798 23.40 -38.03 -3.10
CA TYR A 798 22.84 -38.25 -1.77
C TYR A 798 22.86 -39.74 -1.40
N LEU A 799 22.40 -40.61 -2.32
CA LEU A 799 22.25 -42.03 -2.07
C LEU A 799 23.59 -42.77 -1.82
N LYS A 800 24.72 -42.29 -2.38
CA LYS A 800 26.07 -42.78 -2.07
C LYS A 800 26.43 -42.75 -0.57
N SER A 801 25.72 -41.94 0.22
CA SER A 801 25.90 -41.80 1.67
C SER A 801 24.90 -42.63 2.50
N THR A 802 24.07 -43.47 1.88
CA THR A 802 22.92 -44.14 2.51
C THR A 802 22.83 -45.62 2.13
N ASN A 803 22.03 -46.39 2.87
CA ASN A 803 21.75 -47.80 2.56
C ASN A 803 20.46 -48.00 1.73
N TYR A 804 19.84 -46.92 1.20
CA TYR A 804 18.60 -47.04 0.44
C TYR A 804 18.85 -47.58 -0.98
N THR A 805 17.96 -48.46 -1.46
CA THR A 805 18.04 -48.98 -2.85
C THR A 805 17.39 -47.99 -3.83
N LEU A 806 18.08 -47.63 -4.93
CA LEU A 806 17.47 -46.87 -6.03
C LEU A 806 16.85 -47.80 -7.08
N TYR A 807 15.60 -47.57 -7.43
CA TYR A 807 14.95 -48.10 -8.63
C TYR A 807 14.67 -46.92 -9.58
N LEU A 808 15.60 -46.66 -10.50
CA LEU A 808 15.45 -45.66 -11.56
C LEU A 808 14.92 -46.36 -12.81
N VAL A 809 13.65 -46.19 -13.14
CA VAL A 809 12.89 -47.05 -14.07
C VAL A 809 12.37 -46.28 -15.29
N ASP A 810 12.80 -46.69 -16.48
CA ASP A 810 12.26 -46.23 -17.76
C ASP A 810 10.92 -46.93 -18.02
N LEU A 811 9.82 -46.25 -17.69
CA LEU A 811 8.47 -46.81 -17.69
C LEU A 811 8.05 -47.43 -19.04
N TYR A 812 8.61 -46.93 -20.13
CA TYR A 812 8.26 -47.37 -21.49
C TYR A 812 9.13 -48.52 -22.01
N ASN A 813 10.14 -48.95 -21.26
CA ASN A 813 11.01 -50.07 -21.65
C ASN A 813 11.17 -51.18 -20.61
N ASP A 814 10.90 -50.92 -19.33
CA ASP A 814 11.00 -51.92 -18.27
C ASP A 814 10.09 -53.16 -18.50
N PRO A 815 10.61 -54.40 -18.41
CA PRO A 815 9.82 -55.61 -18.64
C PRO A 815 8.71 -55.87 -17.60
N GLU A 816 8.95 -55.56 -16.33
CA GLU A 816 7.99 -55.80 -15.24
C GLU A 816 6.80 -54.84 -15.38
N VAL A 817 7.08 -53.59 -15.73
CA VAL A 817 6.05 -52.58 -16.05
C VAL A 817 5.26 -52.99 -17.29
N LYS A 818 5.92 -53.38 -18.39
CA LYS A 818 5.25 -53.84 -19.62
C LYS A 818 4.36 -55.08 -19.41
N MET A 819 4.74 -55.98 -18.50
CA MET A 819 4.00 -57.22 -18.24
C MET A 819 2.74 -56.99 -17.38
N HIS A 820 2.75 -56.00 -16.49
CA HIS A 820 1.71 -55.84 -15.46
C HIS A 820 0.90 -54.54 -15.58
N CYS A 821 1.42 -53.51 -16.26
CA CYS A 821 0.74 -52.22 -16.45
C CYS A 821 0.21 -52.07 -17.88
N ARG A 822 -1.09 -51.79 -18.00
CA ARG A 822 -1.78 -51.51 -19.28
C ARG A 822 -1.82 -50.01 -19.62
N HIS A 823 -1.30 -49.19 -18.72
CA HIS A 823 -1.37 -47.73 -18.72
C HIS A 823 -0.45 -47.10 -19.76
N ARG A 824 -0.82 -45.94 -20.31
CA ARG A 824 -0.09 -45.26 -21.40
C ARG A 824 0.40 -43.87 -20.99
N GLU A 825 -0.43 -43.12 -20.28
CA GLU A 825 -0.06 -41.83 -19.69
C GLU A 825 1.01 -42.03 -18.61
N ILE A 826 2.12 -41.28 -18.71
CA ILE A 826 3.29 -41.44 -17.84
C ILE A 826 2.95 -41.28 -16.35
N PHE A 827 2.05 -40.35 -16.04
CA PHE A 827 1.62 -40.02 -14.69
C PHE A 827 0.87 -41.18 -14.02
N PHE A 828 -0.06 -41.82 -14.73
CA PHE A 828 -0.79 -42.98 -14.21
C PHE A 828 0.07 -44.27 -14.22
N LEU A 829 0.89 -44.45 -15.25
CA LEU A 829 1.83 -45.57 -15.39
C LEU A 829 2.86 -45.61 -14.25
N LYS A 830 3.32 -44.45 -13.76
CA LYS A 830 4.16 -44.30 -12.56
C LYS A 830 3.58 -45.02 -11.33
N HIS A 831 2.29 -44.83 -11.04
CA HIS A 831 1.65 -45.41 -9.85
C HIS A 831 1.46 -46.93 -9.96
N CYS A 832 1.18 -47.43 -11.17
CA CYS A 832 1.16 -48.88 -11.44
C CYS A 832 2.56 -49.50 -11.27
N ALA A 833 3.59 -48.87 -11.84
CA ALA A 833 4.98 -49.31 -11.71
C ALA A 833 5.46 -49.32 -10.24
N ALA A 834 5.14 -48.27 -9.48
CA ALA A 834 5.40 -48.20 -8.05
C ALA A 834 4.74 -49.36 -7.28
N ALA A 835 3.49 -49.72 -7.58
CA ALA A 835 2.78 -50.83 -6.94
C ALA A 835 3.45 -52.20 -7.17
N ILE A 836 4.15 -52.38 -8.30
CA ILE A 836 4.93 -53.60 -8.61
C ILE A 836 6.25 -53.59 -7.83
N TYR A 837 7.03 -52.50 -7.94
CA TYR A 837 8.34 -52.38 -7.30
C TYR A 837 8.25 -52.32 -5.77
N LEU A 838 7.11 -51.90 -5.20
CA LEU A 838 6.86 -51.87 -3.77
C LEU A 838 7.00 -53.25 -3.12
N ARG A 839 6.71 -54.34 -3.86
CA ARG A 839 6.94 -55.73 -3.41
C ARG A 839 8.40 -56.03 -3.05
N LYS A 840 9.35 -55.23 -3.54
CA LYS A 840 10.81 -55.41 -3.39
C LYS A 840 11.40 -54.58 -2.21
N SER A 841 10.54 -53.98 -1.37
CA SER A 841 10.88 -53.02 -0.30
C SER A 841 9.97 -53.19 0.92
N ASP A 842 10.30 -52.61 2.08
CA ASP A 842 9.37 -52.47 3.21
C ASP A 842 8.63 -51.13 3.17
N TRP A 843 9.38 -50.07 2.85
CA TRP A 843 8.89 -48.75 2.48
C TRP A 843 9.51 -48.30 1.16
N MET A 844 8.79 -47.48 0.42
CA MET A 844 9.26 -46.82 -0.80
C MET A 844 8.96 -45.33 -0.74
N LEU A 845 9.99 -44.52 -1.04
CA LEU A 845 9.84 -43.13 -1.45
C LEU A 845 9.67 -43.09 -2.97
N VAL A 846 8.46 -42.78 -3.45
CA VAL A 846 8.20 -42.52 -4.88
C VAL A 846 8.52 -41.06 -5.16
N LEU A 847 9.27 -40.80 -6.24
CA LEU A 847 9.60 -39.46 -6.72
C LEU A 847 9.35 -39.30 -8.23
N ASP A 848 8.98 -38.08 -8.63
CA ASP A 848 9.08 -37.64 -10.03
C ASP A 848 10.52 -37.26 -10.39
N ALA A 849 10.89 -37.46 -11.67
CA ALA A 849 12.27 -37.36 -12.14
C ALA A 849 12.89 -35.94 -12.07
N ASP A 850 12.09 -34.89 -11.92
CA ASP A 850 12.52 -33.51 -11.65
C ASP A 850 12.54 -33.15 -10.15
N THR A 851 12.52 -34.14 -9.26
CA THR A 851 12.81 -33.93 -7.84
C THR A 851 14.30 -34.10 -7.54
N ALA A 852 14.90 -33.08 -6.93
CA ALA A 852 16.33 -32.95 -6.68
C ALA A 852 16.62 -32.76 -5.18
N VAL A 853 17.57 -33.52 -4.62
CA VAL A 853 18.00 -33.34 -3.22
C VAL A 853 18.84 -32.07 -3.10
N VAL A 854 18.41 -31.09 -2.31
CA VAL A 854 19.15 -29.82 -2.09
C VAL A 854 19.96 -29.81 -0.80
N ASN A 855 19.48 -30.53 0.22
CA ASN A 855 20.11 -30.68 1.53
C ASN A 855 20.20 -32.17 1.90
N PRO A 856 21.39 -32.78 1.86
CA PRO A 856 21.58 -34.20 2.10
C PRO A 856 21.63 -34.57 3.59
N ASN A 857 21.48 -33.60 4.51
CA ASN A 857 21.44 -33.81 5.97
C ASN A 857 20.07 -34.29 6.49
N HIS A 858 19.35 -35.07 5.68
CA HIS A 858 18.07 -35.68 6.03
C HIS A 858 18.07 -37.19 5.78
N CYS A 859 17.26 -37.91 6.53
CA CYS A 859 16.97 -39.33 6.36
C CYS A 859 15.50 -39.53 5.99
N ILE A 860 15.19 -40.52 5.14
CA ILE A 860 13.82 -40.80 4.71
C ILE A 860 12.93 -41.22 5.90
N GLU A 861 13.52 -41.87 6.91
CA GLU A 861 12.89 -42.21 8.19
C GLU A 861 12.26 -41.00 8.92
N GLU A 862 12.73 -39.76 8.69
CA GLU A 862 12.15 -38.54 9.29
C GLU A 862 10.73 -38.22 8.78
N TYR A 863 10.33 -38.79 7.64
CA TYR A 863 9.04 -38.54 6.99
C TYR A 863 8.11 -39.77 7.02
N VAL A 864 8.57 -40.89 7.57
CA VAL A 864 7.78 -42.12 7.72
C VAL A 864 6.86 -42.03 8.94
N ASP A 865 5.60 -42.44 8.77
CA ASP A 865 4.62 -42.54 9.85
C ASP A 865 4.06 -43.96 9.88
N ASP A 866 4.55 -44.80 10.79
CA ASP A 866 4.25 -46.24 10.80
C ASP A 866 2.81 -46.59 11.19
N ARG A 867 2.07 -45.59 11.71
CA ARG A 867 0.63 -45.61 12.00
C ARG A 867 -0.26 -45.65 10.75
N VAL A 868 0.31 -45.43 9.56
CA VAL A 868 -0.39 -45.44 8.26
C VAL A 868 0.39 -46.25 7.21
N ASP A 869 -0.21 -46.41 6.04
CA ASP A 869 0.36 -47.14 4.91
C ASP A 869 0.81 -46.23 3.75
N LEU A 870 0.28 -45.00 3.67
CA LEU A 870 0.73 -43.96 2.74
C LEU A 870 0.92 -42.61 3.46
N VAL A 871 1.94 -41.84 3.09
CA VAL A 871 2.14 -40.45 3.54
C VAL A 871 2.23 -39.53 2.32
N PHE A 872 1.20 -38.70 2.16
CA PHE A 872 1.11 -37.62 1.19
C PHE A 872 1.34 -36.27 1.87
N TYR A 873 1.44 -35.20 1.09
CA TYR A 873 1.49 -33.83 1.59
C TYR A 873 0.77 -32.87 0.63
N GLU A 874 0.44 -31.67 1.13
CA GLU A 874 -0.24 -30.65 0.33
C GLU A 874 0.72 -29.79 -0.49
N ARG A 875 0.33 -29.48 -1.72
CA ARG A 875 1.00 -28.49 -2.60
C ARG A 875 0.75 -27.07 -2.10
N PHE A 876 1.76 -26.22 -2.26
CA PHE A 876 1.75 -24.90 -1.63
C PHE A 876 0.85 -23.88 -2.33
N PHE A 877 0.84 -23.89 -3.67
CA PHE A 877 0.27 -22.81 -4.50
C PHE A 877 -1.14 -23.08 -5.08
N ASN A 878 -1.61 -24.34 -5.07
CA ASN A 878 -2.87 -24.74 -5.69
C ASN A 878 -3.73 -25.69 -4.82
N TRP A 879 -3.45 -25.78 -3.51
CA TRP A 879 -4.21 -26.56 -2.51
C TRP A 879 -4.33 -28.08 -2.76
N GLU A 880 -3.82 -28.63 -3.87
CA GLU A 880 -3.86 -30.06 -4.16
C GLU A 880 -3.13 -30.90 -3.08
N ILE A 881 -3.55 -32.15 -2.88
CA ILE A 881 -2.66 -33.19 -2.33
C ILE A 881 -1.72 -33.63 -3.46
N MET A 882 -0.41 -33.64 -3.20
CA MET A 882 0.64 -33.88 -4.19
C MET A 882 0.66 -35.33 -4.70
N SER A 883 0.67 -35.53 -6.03
CA SER A 883 0.89 -36.84 -6.65
C SER A 883 2.37 -37.20 -6.87
N GLY A 884 3.22 -36.19 -7.03
CA GLY A 884 4.56 -36.38 -7.59
C GLY A 884 5.46 -37.20 -6.69
N ASN A 885 5.49 -36.84 -5.41
CA ASN A 885 6.36 -37.42 -4.40
C ASN A 885 5.53 -37.88 -3.19
N TYR A 886 5.71 -39.13 -2.74
CA TYR A 886 5.01 -39.68 -1.58
C TYR A 886 5.75 -40.89 -0.99
N LEU A 887 5.48 -41.19 0.28
CA LEU A 887 5.94 -42.41 0.94
C LEU A 887 4.83 -43.47 0.97
N VAL A 888 5.20 -44.72 0.75
CA VAL A 888 4.27 -45.85 0.72
C VAL A 888 4.91 -47.12 1.31
N LYS A 889 4.13 -47.82 2.15
CA LYS A 889 4.50 -49.04 2.87
C LYS A 889 4.05 -50.28 2.10
N ASN A 890 4.77 -51.40 2.18
CA ASN A 890 4.51 -52.58 1.35
C ASN A 890 3.33 -53.47 1.82
N THR A 891 2.15 -52.89 1.95
CA THR A 891 0.93 -53.61 2.37
C THR A 891 0.03 -53.99 1.19
N ALA A 892 -0.95 -54.88 1.42
CA ALA A 892 -1.96 -55.21 0.42
C ALA A 892 -2.84 -53.99 0.07
N PHE A 893 -3.24 -53.21 1.08
CA PHE A 893 -3.99 -51.97 0.93
C PHE A 893 -3.24 -50.94 0.11
N ALA A 894 -1.96 -50.69 0.40
CA ALA A 894 -1.14 -49.71 -0.33
C ALA A 894 -1.00 -50.06 -1.82
N ARG A 895 -0.70 -51.32 -2.15
CA ARG A 895 -0.59 -51.79 -3.54
C ARG A 895 -1.92 -51.68 -4.30
N ASP A 896 -3.03 -52.02 -3.65
CA ASP A 896 -4.38 -51.86 -4.21
C ASP A 896 -4.76 -50.38 -4.41
N PHE A 897 -4.44 -49.50 -3.44
CA PHE A 897 -4.64 -48.06 -3.55
C PHE A 897 -3.90 -47.49 -4.78
N LEU A 898 -2.62 -47.82 -4.96
CA LEU A 898 -1.82 -47.36 -6.11
C LEU A 898 -2.35 -47.91 -7.45
N MET A 899 -2.75 -49.18 -7.50
CA MET A 899 -3.34 -49.76 -8.72
C MET A 899 -4.70 -49.15 -9.06
N LYS A 900 -5.54 -48.86 -8.06
CA LYS A 900 -6.83 -48.17 -8.26
C LYS A 900 -6.62 -46.73 -8.73
N TRP A 901 -5.65 -46.01 -8.15
CA TRP A 901 -5.28 -44.66 -8.58
C TRP A 901 -4.79 -44.64 -10.03
N ALA A 902 -3.87 -45.53 -10.40
CA ALA A 902 -3.40 -45.66 -11.78
C ALA A 902 -4.56 -45.91 -12.77
N ASN A 903 -5.56 -46.71 -12.38
CA ASN A 903 -6.71 -46.99 -13.23
C ASN A 903 -7.66 -45.80 -13.50
N TYR A 904 -7.46 -44.63 -12.86
CA TYR A 904 -8.22 -43.42 -13.23
C TYR A 904 -7.88 -42.89 -14.63
N GLU A 905 -6.77 -43.31 -15.26
CA GLU A 905 -6.53 -43.07 -16.70
C GLU A 905 -7.74 -43.46 -17.57
N PHE A 906 -8.48 -44.50 -17.16
CA PHE A 906 -9.63 -45.04 -17.89
C PHE A 906 -10.99 -44.55 -17.37
N THR A 907 -11.04 -43.71 -16.33
CA THR A 907 -12.29 -43.28 -15.66
C THR A 907 -12.33 -41.81 -15.22
N GLN A 908 -11.25 -41.06 -15.41
CA GLN A 908 -11.21 -39.60 -15.26
C GLN A 908 -12.14 -38.91 -16.28
N PRO A 909 -12.66 -37.71 -16.00
CA PRO A 909 -13.46 -36.97 -16.97
C PRO A 909 -12.66 -36.55 -18.22
N ASP A 910 -13.33 -36.48 -19.37
CA ASP A 910 -12.79 -35.88 -20.61
C ASP A 910 -12.63 -34.34 -20.54
N SER A 911 -13.06 -33.72 -19.43
CA SER A 911 -13.00 -32.29 -19.16
C SER A 911 -11.66 -31.89 -18.52
N TRP A 912 -11.52 -30.67 -17.98
CA TRP A 912 -10.33 -30.26 -17.24
C TRP A 912 -10.20 -31.10 -15.95
N ASN A 913 -9.42 -32.18 -16.02
CA ASN A 913 -9.38 -33.21 -14.99
C ASN A 913 -8.17 -33.11 -14.04
N GLY A 914 -7.08 -32.44 -14.41
CA GLY A 914 -5.87 -32.36 -13.57
C GLY A 914 -5.06 -33.67 -13.47
N ALA A 915 -5.27 -34.62 -14.38
CA ALA A 915 -4.57 -35.90 -14.48
C ALA A 915 -4.45 -36.66 -13.12
N ASP A 916 -3.26 -37.15 -12.79
CA ASP A 916 -2.98 -37.95 -11.59
C ASP A 916 -3.25 -37.20 -10.28
N ASN A 917 -2.88 -35.92 -10.20
CA ASN A 917 -3.17 -35.02 -9.08
C ASN A 917 -4.67 -34.85 -8.89
N GLY A 918 -5.41 -34.60 -9.98
CA GLY A 918 -6.86 -34.48 -9.95
C GLY A 918 -7.55 -35.76 -9.50
N ALA A 919 -7.13 -36.91 -10.05
CA ALA A 919 -7.62 -38.23 -9.65
C ALA A 919 -7.32 -38.56 -8.18
N LEU A 920 -6.16 -38.13 -7.64
CA LEU A 920 -5.77 -38.40 -6.26
C LEU A 920 -6.76 -37.83 -5.25
N GLN A 921 -7.31 -36.63 -5.49
CA GLN A 921 -8.18 -35.96 -4.51
C GLN A 921 -9.46 -36.79 -4.27
N ILE A 922 -10.18 -37.16 -5.33
CA ILE A 922 -11.39 -37.99 -5.22
C ILE A 922 -11.06 -39.44 -4.80
N HIS A 923 -9.88 -39.98 -5.17
CA HIS A 923 -9.47 -41.32 -4.77
C HIS A 923 -9.16 -41.43 -3.27
N ILE A 924 -8.50 -40.42 -2.69
CA ILE A 924 -8.35 -40.28 -1.24
C ILE A 924 -9.74 -40.19 -0.58
N LEU A 925 -10.63 -39.33 -1.08
CA LEU A 925 -11.98 -39.18 -0.51
C LEU A 925 -12.81 -40.46 -0.62
N ASN A 926 -12.67 -41.21 -1.71
CA ASN A 926 -13.28 -42.53 -1.90
C ASN A 926 -12.76 -43.58 -0.89
N THR A 927 -11.50 -43.45 -0.48
CA THR A 927 -10.79 -44.38 0.42
C THR A 927 -11.06 -44.11 1.90
N VAL A 928 -11.04 -42.84 2.32
CA VAL A 928 -11.13 -42.45 3.74
C VAL A 928 -12.56 -42.14 4.20
N LEU A 929 -13.47 -41.82 3.28
CA LEU A 929 -14.90 -41.62 3.55
C LEU A 929 -15.76 -42.51 2.63
N PRO A 930 -15.71 -43.86 2.80
CA PRO A 930 -16.38 -44.82 1.93
C PRO A 930 -17.92 -44.69 1.91
N GLU A 931 -18.52 -44.13 2.97
CA GLU A 931 -19.98 -44.02 3.16
C GLU A 931 -20.57 -42.69 2.63
N ALA A 932 -19.74 -41.67 2.39
CA ALA A 932 -20.16 -40.32 1.98
C ALA A 932 -20.54 -40.25 0.49
N ILE A 933 -21.53 -41.05 0.07
CA ILE A 933 -21.89 -41.24 -1.34
C ILE A 933 -22.43 -39.94 -1.97
N SER A 934 -23.27 -39.20 -1.26
CA SER A 934 -23.87 -37.96 -1.78
C SER A 934 -22.83 -36.86 -1.99
N GLU A 935 -21.93 -36.72 -1.03
CA GLU A 935 -20.87 -35.71 -0.93
C GLU A 935 -19.80 -35.95 -2.00
N ARG A 936 -19.37 -37.20 -2.17
CA ARG A 936 -18.43 -37.60 -3.23
C ARG A 936 -19.03 -37.45 -4.61
N ASN A 937 -20.31 -37.80 -4.80
CA ASN A 937 -21.02 -37.56 -6.06
C ASN A 937 -21.15 -36.06 -6.37
N ALA A 938 -21.32 -35.20 -5.36
CA ALA A 938 -21.31 -33.75 -5.54
C ALA A 938 -19.93 -33.26 -6.02
N CYS A 939 -18.82 -33.63 -5.36
CA CYS A 939 -17.49 -33.22 -5.79
C CYS A 939 -17.10 -33.81 -7.16
N TYR A 940 -17.44 -35.07 -7.45
CA TYR A 940 -17.25 -35.69 -8.76
C TYR A 940 -18.06 -34.97 -9.87
N LYS A 941 -19.26 -34.48 -9.57
CA LYS A 941 -20.05 -33.66 -10.50
C LYS A 941 -19.41 -32.30 -10.79
N VAL A 942 -18.73 -31.69 -9.81
CA VAL A 942 -17.93 -30.47 -10.05
C VAL A 942 -16.72 -30.81 -10.94
N TRP A 943 -16.00 -31.91 -10.64
CA TRP A 943 -14.84 -32.36 -11.42
C TRP A 943 -15.19 -32.62 -12.89
N LYS A 944 -16.26 -33.39 -13.14
CA LYS A 944 -16.75 -33.70 -14.49
C LYS A 944 -17.25 -32.50 -15.29
N ASN A 945 -17.56 -31.39 -14.61
CA ASN A 945 -18.00 -30.15 -15.24
C ASN A 945 -16.90 -29.06 -15.28
N ALA A 946 -15.68 -29.36 -14.82
CA ALA A 946 -14.58 -28.40 -14.81
C ALA A 946 -14.05 -28.14 -16.23
N THR A 947 -14.07 -26.88 -16.66
CA THR A 947 -13.64 -26.43 -18.00
C THR A 947 -12.48 -25.44 -17.96
N SER A 948 -12.08 -25.01 -16.76
CA SER A 948 -11.04 -24.02 -16.50
C SER A 948 -10.35 -24.33 -15.17
N TYR A 949 -9.18 -23.72 -14.96
CA TYR A 949 -8.44 -23.81 -13.70
C TYR A 949 -9.31 -23.41 -12.48
N ASP A 950 -10.10 -22.33 -12.56
CA ASP A 950 -10.92 -21.87 -11.44
C ASP A 950 -12.05 -22.85 -11.09
N ASN A 951 -12.70 -23.43 -12.11
CA ASN A 951 -13.73 -24.45 -11.92
C ASN A 951 -13.13 -25.76 -11.36
N TYR A 952 -11.91 -26.10 -11.77
CA TYR A 952 -11.14 -27.23 -11.23
C TYR A 952 -10.70 -26.98 -9.77
N MET A 953 -10.28 -25.76 -9.42
CA MET A 953 -10.04 -25.36 -8.02
C MET A 953 -11.32 -25.43 -7.18
N GLY A 954 -12.50 -25.18 -7.75
CA GLY A 954 -13.79 -25.46 -7.11
C GLY A 954 -13.99 -26.94 -6.74
N TYR A 955 -13.53 -27.88 -7.58
CA TYR A 955 -13.50 -29.30 -7.27
C TYR A 955 -12.51 -29.64 -6.14
N VAL A 956 -11.28 -29.13 -6.21
CA VAL A 956 -10.26 -29.32 -5.15
C VAL A 956 -10.79 -28.79 -3.81
N THR A 957 -11.43 -27.61 -3.82
CA THR A 957 -12.12 -27.02 -2.66
C THR A 957 -13.19 -27.96 -2.11
N CYS A 958 -14.06 -28.53 -2.97
CA CYS A 958 -15.09 -29.46 -2.56
C CYS A 958 -14.50 -30.66 -1.80
N VAL A 959 -13.44 -31.29 -2.33
CA VAL A 959 -12.77 -32.41 -1.66
C VAL A 959 -12.16 -32.00 -0.33
N LYS A 960 -11.49 -30.84 -0.25
CA LYS A 960 -10.92 -30.32 1.00
C LYS A 960 -11.97 -30.08 2.07
N LEU A 961 -13.13 -29.53 1.71
CA LEU A 961 -14.22 -29.29 2.66
C LEU A 961 -14.80 -30.60 3.21
N MET A 962 -14.80 -31.68 2.43
CA MET A 962 -15.26 -33.00 2.89
C MET A 962 -14.22 -33.75 3.74
N LEU A 963 -12.91 -33.56 3.51
CA LEU A 963 -11.85 -34.05 4.39
C LEU A 963 -11.73 -33.22 5.69
N GLY A 964 -12.12 -31.95 5.64
CA GLY A 964 -12.07 -31.03 6.77
C GLY A 964 -10.66 -30.84 7.31
N ALA A 965 -10.56 -30.66 8.63
CA ALA A 965 -9.26 -30.55 9.33
C ALA A 965 -8.56 -31.90 9.57
N GLN A 966 -9.15 -33.04 9.22
CA GLN A 966 -8.58 -34.36 9.53
C GLN A 966 -7.49 -34.74 8.53
N ARG A 967 -6.25 -34.84 9.04
CA ARG A 967 -5.03 -35.13 8.28
C ARG A 967 -4.43 -36.52 8.54
N LEU A 968 -5.01 -37.30 9.46
CA LEU A 968 -4.54 -38.64 9.83
C LEU A 968 -5.71 -39.63 9.78
N TYR A 969 -5.52 -40.72 9.03
CA TYR A 969 -6.46 -41.81 8.87
C TYR A 969 -5.72 -43.13 9.21
N PRO A 970 -5.71 -43.55 10.49
CA PRO A 970 -4.88 -44.67 10.97
C PRO A 970 -5.11 -45.95 10.18
N GLY A 971 -4.03 -46.67 9.86
CA GLY A 971 -4.07 -47.85 8.99
C GLY A 971 -4.36 -47.56 7.51
N GLN A 972 -4.55 -46.30 7.12
CA GLN A 972 -4.73 -45.88 5.72
C GLN A 972 -3.66 -44.88 5.31
N LEU A 973 -3.85 -43.58 5.57
CA LEU A 973 -2.98 -42.52 5.06
C LEU A 973 -2.86 -41.28 5.97
N ARG A 974 -1.75 -40.56 5.84
CA ARG A 974 -1.53 -39.22 6.43
C ARG A 974 -1.34 -38.18 5.32
N ILE A 975 -1.84 -36.97 5.54
CA ILE A 975 -1.69 -35.80 4.66
C ILE A 975 -0.96 -34.71 5.44
N LEU A 976 0.35 -34.59 5.24
CA LEU A 976 1.15 -33.54 5.89
C LEU A 976 0.71 -32.15 5.41
N ARG A 977 0.84 -31.14 6.29
CA ARG A 977 0.66 -29.73 5.93
C ARG A 977 1.59 -29.34 4.79
N ARG A 978 1.26 -28.25 4.08
CA ARG A 978 2.10 -27.68 3.03
C ARG A 978 3.50 -27.39 3.57
N ALA A 979 4.51 -27.51 2.70
CA ALA A 979 5.94 -27.40 3.02
C ALA A 979 6.51 -28.34 4.12
N HIS A 980 5.71 -29.20 4.78
CA HIS A 980 6.22 -30.25 5.68
C HIS A 980 6.50 -31.58 4.96
N GLY A 981 6.12 -31.70 3.69
CA GLY A 981 6.53 -32.81 2.83
C GLY A 981 8.03 -32.83 2.56
N MET A 982 8.54 -34.00 2.16
CA MET A 982 9.94 -34.25 1.81
C MET A 982 10.47 -33.42 0.63
N ALA A 983 9.59 -32.85 -0.19
CA ALA A 983 9.95 -31.97 -1.29
C ALA A 983 8.97 -30.79 -1.43
N ARG A 984 9.45 -29.63 -1.87
CA ARG A 984 8.63 -28.46 -2.24
C ARG A 984 9.11 -27.84 -3.53
N ASP A 985 8.24 -27.12 -4.23
CA ASP A 985 8.65 -26.36 -5.42
C ASP A 985 9.61 -25.21 -4.98
N GLY A 986 10.75 -25.03 -5.65
CA GLY A 986 11.81 -24.09 -5.21
C GLY A 986 11.46 -22.61 -5.42
N PHE A 987 10.71 -22.29 -6.48
CA PHE A 987 10.31 -20.92 -6.84
C PHE A 987 9.53 -20.19 -5.75
N LEU A 988 8.88 -20.92 -4.83
CA LEU A 988 8.13 -20.39 -3.68
C LEU A 988 8.97 -19.46 -2.79
N VAL A 989 10.30 -19.61 -2.84
CA VAL A 989 11.28 -18.92 -1.99
C VAL A 989 12.56 -18.56 -2.76
N TYR A 990 12.45 -18.27 -4.06
CA TYR A 990 13.57 -17.85 -4.93
C TYR A 990 14.74 -18.86 -4.98
N ASP A 991 14.40 -20.14 -5.12
CA ASP A 991 15.31 -21.31 -5.20
C ASP A 991 16.25 -21.47 -4.00
N SER A 992 15.92 -20.83 -2.88
CA SER A 992 16.71 -20.89 -1.66
C SER A 992 16.21 -21.96 -0.70
N PHE A 993 17.09 -22.50 0.15
CA PHE A 993 16.79 -23.57 1.09
C PHE A 993 17.49 -23.34 2.44
N CYS A 994 17.03 -24.04 3.47
CA CYS A 994 17.64 -24.03 4.81
C CYS A 994 17.85 -25.46 5.37
N GLU A 995 18.35 -25.55 6.61
CA GLU A 995 18.62 -26.82 7.33
C GLU A 995 17.37 -27.69 7.63
N ALA A 996 16.17 -27.27 7.23
CA ALA A 996 14.91 -28.01 7.38
C ALA A 996 14.23 -28.36 6.04
N ASP A 997 14.80 -27.92 4.92
CA ASP A 997 14.40 -28.39 3.60
C ASP A 997 15.19 -29.66 3.25
N PHE A 998 14.63 -30.55 2.44
CA PHE A 998 15.30 -31.77 1.97
C PHE A 998 15.46 -31.77 0.44
N MET A 999 14.35 -31.78 -0.31
CA MET A 999 14.35 -31.79 -1.77
C MET A 999 13.56 -30.62 -2.40
N PHE A 1000 13.94 -30.25 -3.62
CA PHE A 1000 13.13 -29.40 -4.50
C PHE A 1000 12.40 -30.24 -5.57
N HIS A 1001 11.17 -29.88 -5.87
CA HIS A 1001 10.35 -30.43 -6.95
C HIS A 1001 10.34 -29.48 -8.17
N ALA A 1002 9.98 -30.00 -9.35
CA ALA A 1002 9.93 -29.31 -10.64
C ALA A 1002 11.29 -28.77 -11.14
N TYR A 1003 12.39 -29.33 -10.68
CA TYR A 1003 13.75 -28.92 -11.01
C TYR A 1003 14.25 -29.57 -12.31
N LYS A 1004 14.09 -28.87 -13.44
CA LYS A 1004 14.52 -29.32 -14.77
C LYS A 1004 15.68 -28.49 -15.30
N GLN A 1005 16.71 -29.15 -15.82
CA GLN A 1005 17.95 -28.47 -16.23
C GLN A 1005 17.76 -27.47 -17.39
N ASN A 1006 16.77 -27.71 -18.26
CA ASN A 1006 16.43 -26.85 -19.39
C ASN A 1006 15.59 -25.61 -19.00
N GLU A 1007 15.35 -25.41 -17.69
CA GLU A 1007 14.61 -24.28 -17.12
C GLU A 1007 15.48 -23.44 -16.15
N ILE A 1008 16.80 -23.68 -16.15
CA ILE A 1008 17.81 -22.93 -15.37
C ILE A 1008 18.43 -21.84 -16.27
N GLY A 1009 18.45 -20.58 -15.84
CA GLY A 1009 19.02 -19.46 -16.62
C GLY A 1009 18.62 -18.07 -16.12
N GLU A 1010 19.15 -17.01 -16.76
CA GLU A 1010 19.05 -15.62 -16.28
C GLU A 1010 17.63 -15.03 -16.25
N GLU A 1011 16.69 -15.59 -17.02
CA GLU A 1011 15.26 -15.22 -16.98
C GLU A 1011 14.38 -16.28 -16.25
N LYS A 1012 14.98 -17.27 -15.58
CA LYS A 1012 14.30 -18.40 -14.93
C LYS A 1012 14.95 -18.78 -13.59
N TRP A 1013 15.06 -20.07 -13.27
CA TRP A 1013 15.55 -20.55 -11.97
C TRP A 1013 17.09 -20.46 -11.90
N GLU A 1014 17.63 -20.17 -10.71
CA GLU A 1014 19.07 -20.23 -10.45
C GLU A 1014 19.42 -21.49 -9.63
N SER A 1015 20.24 -22.37 -10.20
CA SER A 1015 20.72 -23.60 -9.57
C SER A 1015 21.30 -23.36 -8.16
N PRO A 1016 20.90 -24.11 -7.11
CA PRO A 1016 21.49 -24.02 -5.78
C PRO A 1016 22.96 -24.47 -5.74
N TRP A 1017 23.47 -25.08 -6.81
CA TRP A 1017 24.89 -25.45 -6.99
C TRP A 1017 25.61 -24.57 -8.03
N LYS A 1018 26.92 -24.46 -7.87
CA LYS A 1018 27.83 -23.71 -8.75
C LYS A 1018 28.18 -24.45 -10.05
N LYS A 1019 28.36 -25.77 -9.96
CA LYS A 1019 28.60 -26.71 -11.07
C LYS A 1019 27.71 -27.95 -10.87
N PRO A 1020 27.47 -28.78 -11.91
CA PRO A 1020 26.91 -30.12 -11.74
C PRO A 1020 27.73 -30.96 -10.74
N MET A 1021 27.08 -31.93 -10.09
CA MET A 1021 27.76 -32.83 -9.16
C MET A 1021 28.56 -33.89 -9.91
N ASP A 1022 29.69 -34.28 -9.32
CA ASP A 1022 30.50 -35.41 -9.77
C ASP A 1022 30.21 -36.62 -8.89
N LEU A 1023 29.73 -37.72 -9.49
CA LEU A 1023 29.30 -38.92 -8.78
C LEU A 1023 30.46 -39.80 -8.28
N GLU A 1024 31.70 -39.50 -8.66
CA GLU A 1024 32.91 -40.13 -8.13
C GLU A 1024 33.40 -39.41 -6.86
N GLU A 1025 33.13 -38.11 -6.71
CA GLU A 1025 33.41 -37.34 -5.48
C GLU A 1025 32.39 -37.60 -4.35
N CYS A 1026 31.19 -38.10 -4.68
CA CYS A 1026 30.07 -38.25 -3.76
C CYS A 1026 30.20 -39.45 -2.80
N GLY A 1027 30.08 -39.18 -1.50
CA GLY A 1027 30.11 -40.19 -0.43
C GLY A 1027 29.59 -39.63 0.90
N THR A 1028 30.15 -40.08 2.02
CA THR A 1028 29.93 -39.45 3.34
C THR A 1028 30.67 -38.11 3.43
N GLY A 1029 30.06 -37.10 4.07
CA GLY A 1029 30.55 -35.72 4.04
C GLY A 1029 30.19 -34.99 2.74
N TYR A 1030 30.39 -33.67 2.71
CA TYR A 1030 29.92 -32.79 1.63
C TYR A 1030 30.76 -32.80 0.33
N ASN A 1031 31.55 -33.85 0.09
CA ASN A 1031 32.28 -33.98 -1.18
C ASN A 1031 31.29 -34.19 -2.33
N GLY A 1032 31.51 -33.51 -3.47
CA GLY A 1032 30.53 -33.38 -4.55
C GLY A 1032 29.47 -32.28 -4.38
N TRP A 1033 29.31 -31.66 -3.19
CA TRP A 1033 28.22 -30.72 -2.89
C TRP A 1033 28.60 -29.24 -3.04
N TYR A 1034 28.52 -28.73 -4.26
CA TYR A 1034 29.02 -27.41 -4.65
C TYR A 1034 28.04 -26.24 -4.46
N TRP A 1035 27.47 -26.04 -3.27
CA TRP A 1035 26.44 -25.02 -3.06
C TRP A 1035 26.86 -23.57 -3.34
N ARG A 1036 25.89 -22.76 -3.79
CA ARG A 1036 25.95 -21.30 -3.79
C ARG A 1036 25.65 -20.78 -2.39
N LYS A 1037 26.56 -20.00 -1.80
CA LYS A 1037 26.39 -19.41 -0.45
C LYS A 1037 25.15 -18.51 -0.32
N THR A 1038 24.67 -17.97 -1.44
CA THR A 1038 23.46 -17.13 -1.53
C THR A 1038 22.16 -17.92 -1.48
N LYS A 1039 22.17 -19.22 -1.81
CA LYS A 1039 20.97 -20.07 -1.87
C LYS A 1039 20.73 -20.91 -0.61
N LYS A 1040 21.69 -20.97 0.32
CA LYS A 1040 21.49 -21.58 1.65
C LYS A 1040 21.28 -20.48 2.70
N ILE A 1041 20.04 -20.27 3.12
CA ILE A 1041 19.61 -19.14 3.96
C ILE A 1041 18.97 -19.63 5.28
N PRO A 1042 18.79 -18.78 6.30
CA PRO A 1042 18.12 -19.15 7.55
C PRO A 1042 16.67 -19.63 7.35
N CYS A 1043 16.24 -20.63 8.13
CA CYS A 1043 14.85 -21.13 8.06
C CYS A 1043 13.78 -20.10 8.46
N SER A 1044 14.17 -19.02 9.16
CA SER A 1044 13.30 -17.86 9.41
C SER A 1044 12.96 -17.08 8.13
N GLU A 1045 13.88 -17.02 7.17
CA GLU A 1045 13.67 -16.35 5.88
C GLU A 1045 12.84 -17.26 4.95
N ILE A 1046 13.13 -18.57 4.92
CA ILE A 1046 12.28 -19.56 4.22
C ILE A 1046 10.84 -19.49 4.77
N ARG A 1047 10.65 -19.49 6.10
CA ARG A 1047 9.33 -19.30 6.73
C ARG A 1047 8.65 -18.02 6.26
N TYR A 1048 9.37 -16.89 6.22
CA TYR A 1048 8.83 -15.59 5.79
C TYR A 1048 8.40 -15.60 4.31
N HIS A 1049 9.23 -16.17 3.42
CA HIS A 1049 8.90 -16.29 2.00
C HIS A 1049 7.68 -17.22 1.78
N LEU A 1050 7.64 -18.38 2.45
CA LEU A 1050 6.48 -19.28 2.44
C LEU A 1050 5.22 -18.56 2.96
N ALA A 1051 5.31 -17.82 4.07
CA ALA A 1051 4.18 -17.06 4.63
C ALA A 1051 3.64 -16.00 3.66
N ASN A 1052 4.53 -15.27 2.96
CA ASN A 1052 4.12 -14.29 1.95
C ASN A 1052 3.52 -14.96 0.71
N PHE A 1053 4.08 -16.07 0.25
CA PHE A 1053 3.56 -16.83 -0.88
C PHE A 1053 2.17 -17.41 -0.58
N GLU A 1054 1.95 -17.94 0.63
CA GLU A 1054 0.68 -18.49 1.11
C GLU A 1054 -0.41 -17.41 1.10
N GLN A 1055 -0.11 -16.24 1.65
CA GLN A 1055 -1.03 -15.10 1.71
C GLN A 1055 -1.32 -14.48 0.33
N ASN A 1056 -0.33 -14.46 -0.57
CA ASN A 1056 -0.53 -13.97 -1.93
C ASN A 1056 -1.36 -14.96 -2.76
N SER A 1057 -1.17 -16.26 -2.57
CA SER A 1057 -1.99 -17.30 -3.19
C SER A 1057 -3.43 -17.24 -2.68
N ALA A 1058 -3.66 -17.10 -1.36
CA ALA A 1058 -5.01 -16.99 -0.78
C ALA A 1058 -5.83 -15.81 -1.38
N ARG A 1059 -5.16 -14.77 -1.89
CA ARG A 1059 -5.80 -13.64 -2.59
C ARG A 1059 -6.28 -13.97 -4.01
N THR A 1060 -5.74 -14.98 -4.68
CA THR A 1060 -6.15 -15.40 -6.04
C THR A 1060 -7.25 -16.45 -6.06
N PHE A 1061 -7.51 -17.14 -4.94
CA PHE A 1061 -8.54 -18.18 -4.83
C PHE A 1061 -9.97 -17.64 -5.09
N PRO A 1062 -10.90 -18.39 -5.70
CA PRO A 1062 -12.28 -17.93 -5.95
C PRO A 1062 -12.96 -17.44 -4.65
N LYS A 1063 -13.61 -16.27 -4.67
CA LYS A 1063 -14.13 -15.60 -3.46
C LYS A 1063 -15.15 -16.45 -2.71
N GLU A 1064 -15.94 -17.20 -3.46
CA GLU A 1064 -17.01 -18.09 -3.03
C GLU A 1064 -16.46 -19.30 -2.26
N GLY A 1065 -15.21 -19.71 -2.56
CA GLY A 1065 -14.48 -20.75 -1.85
C GLY A 1065 -13.69 -20.25 -0.64
N ARG A 1066 -13.54 -18.93 -0.45
CA ARG A 1066 -12.80 -18.37 0.69
C ARG A 1066 -13.55 -18.52 2.01
N VAL A 1067 -14.88 -18.44 2.00
CA VAL A 1067 -15.78 -18.30 3.18
C VAL A 1067 -15.81 -19.51 4.15
N PHE A 1068 -14.77 -20.34 4.17
CA PHE A 1068 -14.62 -21.52 5.02
C PHE A 1068 -13.35 -21.40 5.87
N PRO A 1069 -13.45 -21.43 7.22
CA PRO A 1069 -12.38 -20.98 8.13
C PRO A 1069 -11.11 -21.85 8.15
N HIS A 1070 -11.09 -22.97 7.43
CA HIS A 1070 -9.91 -23.82 7.25
C HIS A 1070 -9.08 -23.45 6.00
N LEU A 1071 -9.51 -22.44 5.22
CA LEU A 1071 -8.80 -21.97 4.01
C LEU A 1071 -8.40 -20.48 4.05
N GLU A 1072 -8.91 -19.70 5.01
CA GLU A 1072 -8.62 -18.25 5.15
C GLU A 1072 -7.37 -17.94 5.98
N LEU A 1073 -6.94 -18.88 6.84
CA LEU A 1073 -5.80 -18.73 7.73
C LEU A 1073 -4.53 -19.34 7.10
N PRO A 1074 -3.33 -18.75 7.32
CA PRO A 1074 -2.07 -19.39 6.96
C PRO A 1074 -1.89 -20.72 7.73
N ASP A 1075 -1.83 -21.84 7.01
CA ASP A 1075 -1.66 -23.19 7.57
C ASP A 1075 -0.20 -23.48 7.92
N VAL A 1076 0.74 -22.72 7.34
CA VAL A 1076 2.18 -22.94 7.54
C VAL A 1076 3.00 -21.70 7.90
N GLY A 1077 2.68 -20.54 7.33
CA GLY A 1077 3.57 -19.37 7.36
C GLY A 1077 3.94 -18.87 8.76
N GLY A 1078 3.10 -19.10 9.76
CA GLY A 1078 3.39 -18.74 11.15
C GLY A 1078 4.35 -19.69 11.88
N CYS A 1079 4.35 -20.98 11.52
CA CYS A 1079 4.89 -22.05 12.36
C CYS A 1079 5.94 -22.97 11.70
N TRP A 1080 6.07 -22.98 10.36
CA TRP A 1080 6.99 -23.88 9.64
C TRP A 1080 8.44 -23.79 10.16
N PRO A 1081 9.17 -24.90 10.39
CA PRO A 1081 8.82 -26.30 10.10
C PRO A 1081 8.20 -27.04 11.30
N ASN A 1082 7.70 -26.33 12.30
CA ASN A 1082 7.26 -26.87 13.59
C ASN A 1082 5.72 -26.81 13.77
N CYS A 1083 4.92 -26.84 12.69
CA CYS A 1083 3.46 -26.65 12.79
C CYS A 1083 2.67 -27.81 13.42
N ASP A 1084 3.34 -28.92 13.76
CA ASP A 1084 2.76 -30.02 14.53
C ASP A 1084 3.15 -29.95 16.02
N ASN A 1085 3.88 -28.90 16.43
CA ASN A 1085 4.17 -28.56 17.84
C ASN A 1085 3.23 -27.46 18.40
N TYR A 1086 2.21 -27.07 17.63
CA TYR A 1086 1.24 -25.99 17.92
C TYR A 1086 -0.19 -26.45 17.60
#